data_AF-A6X3Q5-F1
#
_entry.id   AF-A6X3Q5-F1
#
_cell.length_a   1.000
_cell.length_b   1.000
_cell.length_c   1.000
_cell.angle_alpha   90.00
_cell.angle_beta   90.00
_cell.angle_gamma   90.00
#
_symmetry.space_group_name_H-M   'P 1'
#
loop_
_entity.id
_entity.type
_entity.pdbx_description
1 polymer ?
#
loop_
_entity_poly.entity_id
_entity_poly.type
_entity_poly.pdbx_seq_one_letter_code
_entity_poly.pdbx_strand_id
1 'polypeptide(L)'
;MAKAARKKPVAPMIVFSRARDIPFNRIRLSDSNVREADVEAGLDELTHDIDRREDLVQGLNVRAILDADGVETGDFETPAGGRRYRSIARLVEAGRFPADGLVPCIVKKADAKTSAVDDSLAENLLRLALHPLDQFKAFKRMFDMGMSKEEIADAWRTTPRYIMQRLRLATVAPALHDAYARNEMTLAMLEAFTVNPDHERQQQVWERISTSWQKEPWHIRSLLTETTVPAADKRARFIGIDAYEAAGGPVLRDLFSDENGGWLQDVTLLDRLVDDKLRTVADEIAGQGWKWIDAAVELPYGYANGLRRLVGVTQELTDEERTAREALRDEYDELEAQYAEADDLPDEIDQRLGEIEAELEGFENRPVTFAPEDIARAGVFVSIDRDGELIVSPGYVRPEDEQPESVDGEDAGEGADPSDPDAVQRAVITVGGEPVPDGDEEEDDAVKPLPERLVTDLTAWRTLALRNALAENPRVAMTALLHKLVLDTFERTATSGTSLYAAVRHIYLPTDATGLADSAAAKMIDERADAWRGDIPAGDDDRLWDWIDGLDDASRLALLAHCVSFGVNALYERPNPYSGNGISQHGLDRRMAEAERLAQATGLDLVEAGWRPTVENYLGRVTKTRIIEAVREGAGDRAADLIAHLKKGDMAKEAERLLADTGWLPEPLRPAIEAQAVDGATDQDEDSVALPDFLAGGHEDTAEAADDPEALVAAE
;
A
#
# COMPACT_ATOMS: atom_id res chain seq x y z
N MET A 1 27.82 93.50 -32.27
CA MET A 1 28.33 92.17 -32.64
C MET A 1 27.31 91.12 -32.27
N ALA A 2 26.68 90.51 -33.27
CA ALA A 2 25.69 89.45 -33.09
C ALA A 2 26.39 88.14 -32.68
N LYS A 3 25.97 87.55 -31.57
CA LYS A 3 26.41 86.21 -31.16
C LYS A 3 25.77 85.21 -32.13
N ALA A 4 26.59 84.68 -33.04
CA ALA A 4 26.16 83.68 -34.01
C ALA A 4 25.55 82.47 -33.28
N ALA A 5 24.27 82.22 -33.51
CA ALA A 5 23.59 81.03 -33.05
C ALA A 5 24.24 79.80 -33.71
N ARG A 6 25.00 79.02 -32.94
CA ARG A 6 25.47 77.71 -33.37
C ARG A 6 24.23 76.82 -33.59
N LYS A 7 23.90 76.56 -34.86
CA LYS A 7 22.91 75.55 -35.23
C LYS A 7 23.32 74.22 -34.60
N LYS A 8 22.42 73.59 -33.83
CA LYS A 8 22.60 72.21 -33.37
C LYS A 8 22.87 71.32 -34.59
N PRO A 9 23.89 70.44 -34.57
CA PRO A 9 24.11 69.51 -35.66
C PRO A 9 22.87 68.62 -35.78
N VAL A 10 22.24 68.63 -36.95
CA VAL A 10 21.12 67.74 -37.25
C VAL A 10 21.73 66.35 -37.39
N ALA A 11 21.29 65.41 -36.56
CA ALA A 11 21.70 64.02 -36.70
C ALA A 11 21.32 63.52 -38.10
N PRO A 12 22.21 62.81 -38.81
CA PRO A 12 21.90 62.30 -40.13
C PRO A 12 20.68 61.38 -40.07
N MET A 13 19.76 61.53 -41.02
CA MET A 13 18.58 60.66 -41.12
C MET A 13 19.01 59.22 -41.39
N ILE A 14 18.34 58.27 -40.72
CA ILE A 14 18.55 56.85 -40.95
C ILE A 14 17.86 56.47 -42.27
N VAL A 15 18.58 55.80 -43.15
CA VAL A 15 18.04 55.20 -44.37
C VAL A 15 18.06 53.69 -44.19
N PHE A 16 16.93 53.01 -44.36
CA PHE A 16 16.84 51.56 -44.21
C PHE A 16 17.37 50.80 -45.42
N SER A 17 17.77 49.55 -45.20
CA SER A 17 18.01 48.58 -46.27
C SER A 17 16.74 48.30 -47.07
N ARG A 18 16.89 47.94 -48.35
CA ARG A 18 15.76 47.63 -49.24
C ARG A 18 15.48 46.13 -49.24
N ALA A 19 14.20 45.78 -49.41
CA ALA A 19 13.79 44.42 -49.70
C ALA A 19 14.02 44.11 -51.19
N ARG A 20 14.45 42.89 -51.49
CA ARG A 20 14.69 42.37 -52.85
C ARG A 20 14.43 40.87 -52.86
N ASP A 21 13.79 40.40 -53.92
CA ASP A 21 13.62 38.97 -54.18
C ASP A 21 14.88 38.42 -54.87
N ILE A 22 15.45 37.35 -54.33
CA ILE A 22 16.73 36.80 -54.77
C ILE A 22 16.56 35.29 -55.02
N PRO A 23 16.99 34.75 -56.18
CA PRO A 23 16.99 33.31 -56.42
C PRO A 23 17.77 32.55 -55.35
N PHE A 24 17.21 31.47 -54.80
CA PHE A 24 17.82 30.75 -53.69
C PHE A 24 19.23 30.22 -54.02
N ASN A 25 19.45 29.71 -55.23
CA ASN A 25 20.77 29.27 -55.72
C ASN A 25 21.83 30.37 -55.82
N ARG A 26 21.46 31.65 -55.62
CA ARG A 26 22.37 32.80 -55.53
C ARG A 26 22.64 33.24 -54.09
N ILE A 27 22.04 32.58 -53.11
CA ILE A 27 22.22 32.84 -51.68
C ILE A 27 23.05 31.68 -51.12
N ARG A 28 24.06 32.00 -50.30
CA ARG A 28 24.87 31.01 -49.57
C ARG A 28 24.84 31.32 -48.08
N LEU A 29 24.91 30.30 -47.24
CA LEU A 29 25.09 30.51 -45.80
C LEU A 29 26.47 31.13 -45.55
N SER A 30 26.53 32.20 -44.77
CA SER A 30 27.80 32.86 -44.44
C SER A 30 28.53 32.11 -43.33
N ASP A 31 29.87 32.03 -43.42
CA ASP A 31 30.74 31.54 -42.34
C ASP A 31 30.68 32.45 -41.09
N SER A 32 30.13 33.66 -41.22
CA SER A 32 29.90 34.58 -40.10
C SER A 32 28.61 34.30 -39.31
N ASN A 33 27.89 33.21 -39.60
CA ASN A 33 26.72 32.83 -38.83
C ASN A 33 27.12 32.30 -37.45
N VAL A 34 26.69 32.96 -36.38
CA VAL A 34 27.16 32.64 -35.01
C VAL A 34 26.55 31.38 -34.39
N ARG A 35 25.57 30.73 -35.05
CA ARG A 35 24.95 29.50 -34.54
C ARG A 35 25.67 28.28 -35.11
N GLU A 36 26.61 27.76 -34.33
CA GLU A 36 27.40 26.56 -34.65
C GLU A 36 26.92 25.31 -33.90
N ALA A 37 26.40 25.48 -32.67
CA ALA A 37 25.77 24.41 -31.90
C ALA A 37 24.26 24.29 -32.23
N ASP A 38 23.71 23.07 -32.16
CA ASP A 38 22.28 22.75 -32.34
C ASP A 38 21.64 23.37 -33.59
N VAL A 39 22.35 23.31 -34.72
CA VAL A 39 21.92 23.90 -36.00
C VAL A 39 20.62 23.29 -36.55
N GLU A 40 20.33 22.05 -36.19
CA GLU A 40 19.12 21.31 -36.57
C GLU A 40 17.93 21.56 -35.63
N ALA A 41 18.14 22.20 -34.47
CA ALA A 41 17.10 22.37 -33.46
C ALA A 41 15.93 23.23 -33.97
N GLY A 42 14.73 22.66 -33.92
CA GLY A 42 13.47 23.25 -34.39
C GLY A 42 13.44 23.53 -35.90
N LEU A 43 14.30 22.86 -36.69
CA LEU A 43 14.31 23.03 -38.14
C LEU A 43 13.11 22.32 -38.79
N ASP A 44 12.69 21.17 -38.26
CA ASP A 44 11.51 20.43 -38.73
C ASP A 44 10.24 21.26 -38.57
N GLU A 45 10.06 21.87 -37.40
CA GLU A 45 8.94 22.75 -37.07
C GLU A 45 8.88 23.95 -38.04
N LEU A 46 10.02 24.59 -38.29
CA LEU A 46 10.09 25.73 -39.20
C LEU A 46 9.85 25.32 -40.67
N THR A 47 10.33 24.15 -41.07
CA THR A 47 10.12 23.62 -42.43
C THR A 47 8.65 23.30 -42.65
N HIS A 48 7.99 22.66 -41.68
CA HIS A 48 6.54 22.45 -41.69
C HIS A 48 5.77 23.77 -41.71
N ASP A 49 6.19 24.76 -40.92
CA ASP A 49 5.55 26.07 -40.84
C ASP A 49 5.50 26.77 -42.21
N ILE A 50 6.62 26.71 -42.95
CA ILE A 50 6.77 27.25 -44.30
C ILE A 50 5.95 26.43 -45.30
N ASP A 51 6.06 25.09 -45.27
CA ASP A 51 5.35 24.21 -46.20
C ASP A 51 3.82 24.34 -46.06
N ARG A 52 3.31 24.36 -44.82
CA ARG A 52 1.88 24.53 -44.53
C ARG A 52 1.35 25.89 -44.95
N ARG A 53 2.13 26.96 -44.79
CA ARG A 53 1.74 28.33 -45.21
C ARG A 53 1.93 28.56 -46.70
N GLU A 54 2.72 27.70 -47.35
CA GLU A 54 3.27 27.92 -48.68
C GLU A 54 4.01 29.27 -48.80
N ASP A 55 4.52 29.80 -47.69
CA ASP A 55 5.12 31.13 -47.60
C ASP A 55 6.06 31.30 -46.40
N LEU A 56 6.95 32.29 -46.49
CA LEU A 56 7.93 32.64 -45.47
C LEU A 56 7.48 33.89 -44.69
N VAL A 57 7.17 33.72 -43.40
CA VAL A 57 6.70 34.84 -42.54
C VAL A 57 7.78 35.93 -42.33
N GLN A 58 9.06 35.57 -42.36
CA GLN A 58 10.18 36.51 -42.22
C GLN A 58 11.28 36.19 -43.22
N GLY A 59 11.56 37.15 -44.12
CA GLY A 59 12.62 37.06 -45.12
C GLY A 59 14.04 36.92 -44.57
N LEU A 60 15.00 36.61 -45.45
CA LEU A 60 16.41 36.45 -45.08
C LEU A 60 17.14 37.79 -44.98
N ASN A 61 18.08 37.89 -44.04
CA ASN A 61 19.05 38.98 -44.03
C ASN A 61 20.27 38.58 -44.86
N VAL A 62 20.62 39.39 -45.85
CA VAL A 62 21.71 39.07 -46.77
C VAL A 62 22.67 40.23 -46.99
N ARG A 63 23.91 39.91 -47.31
CA ARG A 63 24.96 40.83 -47.78
C ARG A 63 25.36 40.44 -49.20
N ALA A 64 25.56 41.43 -50.07
CA ALA A 64 26.05 41.18 -51.41
C ALA A 64 27.51 40.73 -51.36
N ILE A 65 27.85 39.68 -52.11
CA ILE A 65 29.23 39.27 -52.31
C ILE A 65 29.82 40.21 -53.36
N LEU A 66 30.88 40.92 -52.98
CA LEU A 66 31.58 41.87 -53.84
C LEU A 66 32.77 41.22 -54.53
N ASP A 67 33.05 41.62 -55.77
CA ASP A 67 34.26 41.22 -56.49
C ASP A 67 35.49 42.04 -56.05
N ALA A 68 36.64 41.78 -56.69
CA ALA A 68 37.91 42.47 -56.38
C ALA A 68 37.86 43.98 -56.63
N ASP A 69 36.92 44.46 -57.45
CA ASP A 69 36.71 45.86 -57.77
C ASP A 69 35.62 46.50 -56.89
N GLY A 70 35.04 45.75 -55.95
CA GLY A 70 34.00 46.20 -55.01
C GLY A 70 32.60 46.27 -55.61
N VAL A 71 32.36 45.60 -56.74
CA VAL A 71 31.07 45.55 -57.43
C VAL A 71 30.29 44.29 -57.02
N GLU A 72 28.96 44.40 -56.91
CA GLU A 72 28.11 43.25 -56.59
C GLU A 72 28.20 42.17 -57.67
N THR A 73 28.62 40.96 -57.28
CA THR A 73 28.72 39.79 -58.18
C THR A 73 27.35 39.24 -58.62
N GLY A 74 26.29 39.64 -57.93
CA GLY A 74 24.95 39.05 -58.05
C GLY A 74 24.71 37.85 -57.14
N ASP A 75 25.74 37.38 -56.43
CA ASP A 75 25.63 36.37 -55.37
C ASP A 75 25.58 37.04 -53.99
N PHE A 76 24.95 36.38 -53.03
CA PHE A 76 24.67 36.89 -51.69
C PHE A 76 25.05 35.88 -50.62
N GLU A 77 25.46 36.36 -49.46
CA GLU A 77 25.64 35.55 -48.26
C GLU A 77 24.60 35.93 -47.19
N THR A 78 24.12 34.93 -46.43
CA THR A 78 23.20 35.14 -45.32
C THR A 78 23.92 34.91 -43.97
N PRO A 79 24.35 35.99 -43.29
CA PRO A 79 24.91 35.86 -41.95
C PRO A 79 23.85 35.64 -40.89
N ALA A 80 22.62 36.11 -41.12
CA ALA A 80 21.50 36.03 -40.18
C ALA A 80 20.26 35.46 -40.90
N GLY A 81 19.60 34.47 -40.29
CA GLY A 81 18.58 33.66 -40.95
C GLY A 81 18.99 32.23 -41.34
N GLY A 82 20.09 31.69 -40.79
CA GLY A 82 20.61 30.37 -41.14
C GLY A 82 19.63 29.19 -40.99
N ARG A 83 18.71 29.23 -40.00
CA ARG A 83 17.64 28.21 -39.89
C ARG A 83 16.66 28.25 -41.07
N ARG A 84 16.22 29.46 -41.46
CA ARG A 84 15.33 29.66 -42.61
C ARG A 84 16.01 29.22 -43.92
N TYR A 85 17.28 29.56 -44.09
CA TYR A 85 18.07 29.10 -45.24
C TYR A 85 18.08 27.57 -45.33
N ARG A 86 18.36 26.86 -44.22
CA ARG A 86 18.36 25.40 -44.17
C ARG A 86 16.97 24.78 -44.41
N SER A 87 15.89 25.38 -43.89
CA SER A 87 14.52 24.92 -44.18
C SER A 87 14.19 25.04 -45.67
N ILE A 88 14.56 26.15 -46.31
CA ILE A 88 14.37 26.32 -47.76
C ILE A 88 15.23 25.30 -48.53
N ALA A 89 16.48 25.05 -48.10
CA ALA A 89 17.32 24.02 -48.70
C ALA A 89 16.66 22.63 -48.67
N ARG A 90 16.08 22.24 -47.52
CA ARG A 90 15.33 20.99 -47.37
C ARG A 90 14.09 20.94 -48.28
N LEU A 91 13.39 22.05 -48.44
CA LEU A 91 12.25 22.14 -49.37
C LEU A 91 12.69 22.02 -50.84
N VAL A 92 13.87 22.54 -51.20
CA VAL A 92 14.46 22.35 -52.54
C VAL A 92 14.82 20.89 -52.77
N GLU A 93 15.48 20.25 -51.81
CA GLU A 93 15.83 18.83 -51.88
C GLU A 93 14.59 17.93 -51.97
N ALA A 94 13.53 18.25 -51.22
CA ALA A 94 12.23 17.58 -51.28
C ALA A 94 11.42 17.91 -52.56
N GLY A 95 11.92 18.77 -53.44
CA GLY A 95 11.23 19.19 -54.67
C GLY A 95 10.00 20.07 -54.46
N ARG A 96 9.81 20.61 -53.25
CA ARG A 96 8.71 21.50 -52.86
C ARG A 96 8.99 22.98 -53.14
N PHE A 97 10.25 23.36 -53.34
CA PHE A 97 10.66 24.71 -53.75
C PHE A 97 11.70 24.64 -54.88
N PRO A 98 11.61 25.47 -55.95
CA PRO A 98 12.60 25.44 -57.02
C PRO A 98 13.93 26.03 -56.57
N ALA A 99 15.05 25.48 -57.07
CA ALA A 99 16.39 25.95 -56.68
C ALA A 99 16.67 27.41 -57.09
N ASP A 100 16.01 27.91 -58.14
CA ASP A 100 16.01 29.31 -58.58
C ASP A 100 14.79 30.11 -58.08
N GLY A 101 14.01 29.52 -57.15
CA GLY A 101 12.88 30.16 -56.52
C GLY A 101 13.28 31.45 -55.81
N LEU A 102 12.42 32.46 -55.95
CA LEU A 102 12.65 33.79 -55.41
C LEU A 102 12.38 33.82 -53.90
N VAL A 103 13.39 34.21 -53.13
CA VAL A 103 13.31 34.35 -51.68
C VAL A 103 13.29 35.83 -51.30
N PRO A 104 12.32 36.30 -50.49
CA PRO A 104 12.29 37.67 -50.03
C PRO A 104 13.45 37.96 -49.07
N CYS A 105 14.30 38.91 -49.42
CA CYS A 105 15.53 39.23 -48.68
C CYS A 105 15.63 40.72 -48.34
N ILE A 106 16.21 41.04 -47.18
CA ILE A 106 16.64 42.41 -46.83
C ILE A 106 18.14 42.51 -47.10
N VAL A 107 18.50 43.29 -48.11
CA VAL A 107 19.91 43.46 -48.52
C VAL A 107 20.57 44.54 -47.68
N LYS A 108 21.55 44.16 -46.87
CA LYS A 108 22.40 45.10 -46.11
C LYS A 108 23.18 45.98 -47.07
N LYS A 109 23.32 47.25 -46.71
CA LYS A 109 24.05 48.21 -47.55
C LYS A 109 25.53 47.85 -47.60
N ALA A 110 26.17 48.09 -48.74
CA ALA A 110 27.61 47.94 -48.90
C ALA A 110 28.42 48.83 -47.92
N ASP A 111 27.87 49.97 -47.49
CA ASP A 111 28.46 50.90 -46.52
C ASP A 111 28.00 50.67 -45.07
N ALA A 112 27.40 49.51 -44.77
CA ALA A 112 26.97 49.18 -43.42
C ALA A 112 28.16 49.20 -42.43
N LYS A 113 27.99 49.93 -41.33
CA LYS A 113 29.02 50.05 -40.27
C LYS A 113 29.14 48.81 -39.39
N THR A 114 28.14 47.92 -39.44
CA THR A 114 28.10 46.66 -38.67
C THR A 114 28.76 45.55 -39.48
N SER A 115 29.36 44.57 -38.80
CA SER A 115 29.93 43.37 -39.43
C SER A 115 28.85 42.31 -39.69
N ALA A 116 29.18 41.30 -40.50
CA ALA A 116 28.31 40.15 -40.72
C ALA A 116 28.05 39.36 -39.41
N VAL A 117 29.08 39.21 -38.58
CA VAL A 117 28.98 38.58 -37.25
C VAL A 117 28.04 39.36 -36.32
N ASP A 118 28.13 40.69 -36.31
CA ASP A 118 27.25 41.56 -35.51
C ASP A 118 25.77 41.42 -35.92
N ASP A 119 25.50 41.37 -37.23
CA ASP A 119 24.14 41.13 -37.73
C ASP A 119 23.58 39.77 -37.29
N SER A 120 24.42 38.73 -37.33
CA SER A 120 24.05 37.38 -36.90
C SER A 120 23.77 37.29 -35.40
N LEU A 121 24.60 37.94 -34.59
CA LEU A 121 24.46 37.99 -33.14
C LEU A 121 23.21 38.78 -32.72
N ALA A 122 22.98 39.94 -33.33
CA ALA A 122 21.84 40.79 -33.05
C ALA A 122 20.49 40.09 -33.31
N GLU A 123 20.39 39.30 -34.39
CA GLU A 123 19.17 38.52 -34.68
C GLU A 123 18.83 37.50 -33.58
N ASN A 124 19.85 36.88 -32.98
CA ASN A 124 19.66 35.88 -31.93
C ASN A 124 19.44 36.53 -30.55
N LEU A 125 20.23 37.55 -30.18
CA LEU A 125 20.19 38.16 -28.85
C LEU A 125 19.04 39.14 -28.64
N LEU A 126 18.62 39.89 -29.66
CA LEU A 126 17.60 40.92 -29.52
C LEU A 126 16.17 40.38 -29.67
N ARG A 127 16.00 39.06 -29.73
CA ARG A 127 14.70 38.41 -29.80
C ARG A 127 14.12 38.22 -28.40
N LEU A 128 13.03 38.91 -28.10
CA LEU A 128 12.23 38.64 -26.89
C LEU A 128 11.18 37.56 -27.20
N ALA A 129 11.16 36.50 -26.40
CA ALA A 129 10.15 35.46 -26.51
C ALA A 129 8.76 36.02 -26.14
N LEU A 130 7.72 35.50 -26.79
CA LEU A 130 6.34 35.83 -26.44
C LEU A 130 6.04 35.34 -25.03
N HIS A 131 5.36 36.15 -24.21
CA HIS A 131 4.93 35.70 -22.89
C HIS A 131 3.92 34.55 -23.03
N PRO A 132 3.98 33.49 -22.20
CA PRO A 132 3.07 32.35 -22.32
C PRO A 132 1.58 32.76 -22.32
N LEU A 133 1.20 33.74 -21.50
CA LEU A 133 -0.16 34.27 -21.48
C LEU A 133 -0.67 34.76 -22.85
N ASP A 134 0.20 35.45 -23.60
CA ASP A 134 -0.17 35.97 -24.93
C ASP A 134 -0.32 34.83 -25.93
N GLN A 135 0.49 33.78 -25.80
CA GLN A 135 0.33 32.55 -26.58
C GLN A 135 -1.03 31.89 -26.30
N PHE A 136 -1.44 31.79 -25.03
CA PHE A 136 -2.73 31.17 -24.66
C PHE A 136 -3.90 31.96 -25.25
N LYS A 137 -3.84 33.29 -25.15
CA LYS A 137 -4.82 34.21 -25.76
C LYS A 137 -4.83 34.10 -27.28
N ALA A 138 -3.68 33.91 -27.92
CA ALA A 138 -3.58 33.73 -29.37
C ALA A 138 -4.24 32.41 -29.82
N PHE A 139 -3.98 31.29 -29.15
CA PHE A 139 -4.66 30.02 -29.44
C PHE A 139 -6.17 30.12 -29.19
N LYS A 140 -6.59 30.77 -28.11
CA LYS A 140 -8.01 31.01 -27.86
C LYS A 140 -8.65 31.84 -28.97
N ARG A 141 -7.99 32.89 -29.45
CA ARG A 141 -8.49 33.68 -30.58
C ARG A 141 -8.61 32.85 -31.86
N MET A 142 -7.66 31.96 -32.16
CA MET A 142 -7.75 31.05 -33.31
C MET A 142 -8.96 30.12 -33.20
N PHE A 143 -9.18 29.55 -32.01
CA PHE A 143 -10.33 28.69 -31.72
C PHE A 143 -11.65 29.46 -31.82
N ASP A 144 -11.73 30.67 -31.26
CA ASP A 144 -12.92 31.52 -31.32
C ASP A 144 -13.22 32.01 -32.77
N MET A 145 -12.22 32.01 -33.65
CA MET A 145 -12.37 32.27 -35.10
C MET A 145 -12.80 31.03 -35.91
N GLY A 146 -13.05 29.88 -35.25
CA GLY A 146 -13.62 28.68 -35.85
C GLY A 146 -12.63 27.58 -36.20
N MET A 147 -11.35 27.71 -35.89
CA MET A 147 -10.38 26.61 -36.06
C MET A 147 -10.61 25.52 -35.00
N SER A 148 -10.54 24.25 -35.41
CA SER A 148 -10.63 23.12 -34.48
C SER A 148 -9.36 22.97 -33.63
N LYS A 149 -9.43 22.20 -32.54
CA LYS A 149 -8.25 21.96 -31.69
C LYS A 149 -7.17 21.18 -32.46
N GLU A 150 -7.61 20.27 -33.31
CA GLU A 150 -6.80 19.40 -34.16
C GLU A 150 -6.09 20.23 -35.24
N GLU A 151 -6.80 21.16 -35.88
CA GLU A 151 -6.23 22.07 -36.87
C GLU A 151 -5.17 23.00 -36.25
N ILE A 152 -5.42 23.52 -35.04
CA ILE A 152 -4.44 24.35 -34.33
C ILE A 152 -3.25 23.49 -33.89
N ALA A 153 -3.47 22.26 -33.46
CA ALA A 153 -2.41 21.35 -33.04
C ALA A 153 -1.46 21.01 -34.20
N ASP A 154 -2.02 20.62 -35.35
CA ASP A 154 -1.25 20.37 -36.58
C ASP A 154 -0.50 21.62 -37.06
N ALA A 155 -1.17 22.77 -37.02
CA ALA A 155 -0.60 24.06 -37.41
C ALA A 155 0.69 24.41 -36.67
N TRP A 156 0.77 24.03 -35.39
CA TRP A 156 1.86 24.38 -34.49
C TRP A 156 2.70 23.17 -34.07
N ARG A 157 2.55 22.02 -34.77
CA ARG A 157 3.27 20.76 -34.50
C ARG A 157 3.22 20.37 -33.01
N THR A 158 2.03 20.42 -32.44
CA THR A 158 1.76 20.05 -31.05
C THR A 158 0.60 19.06 -30.97
N THR A 159 0.14 18.73 -29.77
CA THR A 159 -0.94 17.77 -29.55
C THR A 159 -2.29 18.48 -29.32
N PRO A 160 -3.43 17.85 -29.67
CA PRO A 160 -4.74 18.37 -29.31
C PRO A 160 -4.92 18.58 -27.80
N ARG A 161 -4.32 17.71 -26.97
CA ARG A 161 -4.28 17.85 -25.50
C ARG A 161 -3.56 19.14 -25.08
N TYR A 162 -2.41 19.44 -25.68
CA TYR A 162 -1.67 20.68 -25.41
C TYR A 162 -2.51 21.91 -25.76
N ILE A 163 -3.18 21.93 -26.93
CA ILE A 163 -4.07 23.04 -27.28
C ILE A 163 -5.23 23.17 -26.30
N MET A 164 -5.86 22.06 -25.92
CA MET A 164 -6.94 22.06 -24.93
C MET A 164 -6.50 22.64 -23.58
N GLN A 165 -5.30 22.28 -23.09
CA GLN A 165 -4.71 22.86 -21.89
C GLN A 165 -4.51 24.38 -22.02
N ARG A 166 -3.97 24.85 -23.15
CA ARG A 166 -3.75 26.29 -23.40
C ARG A 166 -5.06 27.07 -23.50
N LEU A 167 -6.08 26.48 -24.11
CA LEU A 167 -7.43 27.04 -24.13
C LEU A 167 -8.01 27.13 -22.72
N ARG A 168 -7.82 26.11 -21.87
CA ARG A 168 -8.27 26.13 -20.47
C ARG A 168 -7.61 27.25 -19.68
N LEU A 169 -6.30 27.43 -19.79
CA LEU A 169 -5.57 28.53 -19.15
C LEU A 169 -6.06 29.91 -19.60
N ALA A 170 -6.44 30.05 -20.87
CA ALA A 170 -7.01 31.28 -21.42
C ALA A 170 -8.41 31.61 -20.87
N THR A 171 -9.08 30.67 -20.18
CA THR A 171 -10.42 30.88 -19.58
C THR A 171 -10.40 31.24 -18.10
N VAL A 172 -9.23 31.28 -17.45
CA VAL A 172 -9.08 31.68 -16.04
C VAL A 172 -9.46 33.17 -15.85
N ALA A 173 -9.88 33.55 -14.65
CA ALA A 173 -10.29 34.91 -14.30
C ALA A 173 -9.26 35.98 -14.75
N PRO A 174 -9.70 37.11 -15.34
CA PRO A 174 -8.80 38.16 -15.82
C PRO A 174 -7.82 38.69 -14.77
N ALA A 175 -8.24 38.81 -13.51
CA ALA A 175 -7.37 39.25 -12.42
C ALA A 175 -6.15 38.33 -12.20
N LEU A 176 -6.32 37.02 -12.42
CA LEU A 176 -5.24 36.04 -12.32
C LEU A 176 -4.30 36.11 -13.54
N HIS A 177 -4.83 36.43 -14.72
CA HIS A 177 -4.01 36.72 -15.89
C HIS A 177 -3.12 37.95 -15.66
N ASP A 178 -3.66 39.00 -15.03
CA ASP A 178 -2.89 40.20 -14.70
C ASP A 178 -1.83 39.93 -13.62
N ALA A 179 -2.14 39.12 -12.61
CA ALA A 179 -1.15 38.66 -11.62
C ALA A 179 -0.03 37.83 -12.27
N TYR A 180 -0.40 36.90 -13.16
CA TYR A 180 0.57 36.08 -13.90
C TYR A 180 1.45 36.93 -14.82
N ALA A 181 0.88 37.91 -15.53
CA ALA A 181 1.64 38.83 -16.39
C ALA A 181 2.64 39.71 -15.61
N ARG A 182 2.36 39.99 -14.33
CA ARG A 182 3.25 40.70 -13.40
C ARG A 182 4.29 39.81 -12.72
N ASN A 183 4.33 38.51 -13.06
CA ASN A 183 5.15 37.49 -12.40
C ASN A 183 4.86 37.34 -10.89
N GLU A 184 3.65 37.64 -10.44
CA GLU A 184 3.21 37.43 -9.05
C GLU A 184 2.82 35.96 -8.79
N MET A 185 2.63 35.20 -9.86
CA MET A 185 2.18 33.81 -9.87
C MET A 185 2.99 33.00 -10.90
N THR A 186 3.23 31.72 -10.63
CA THR A 186 3.87 30.80 -11.57
C THR A 186 2.85 30.13 -12.50
N LEU A 187 3.31 29.49 -13.58
CA LEU A 187 2.42 28.75 -14.49
C LEU A 187 1.69 27.62 -13.76
N ALA A 188 2.39 26.86 -12.90
CA ALA A 188 1.80 25.76 -12.15
C ALA A 188 0.68 26.22 -11.19
N MET A 189 0.80 27.41 -10.62
CA MET A 189 -0.27 28.01 -9.82
C MET A 189 -1.47 28.39 -10.69
N LEU A 190 -1.24 28.98 -11.87
CA LEU A 190 -2.31 29.31 -12.82
C LEU A 190 -3.04 28.04 -13.31
N GLU A 191 -2.31 26.95 -13.53
CA GLU A 191 -2.85 25.63 -13.87
C GLU A 191 -3.77 25.10 -12.77
N ALA A 192 -3.39 25.22 -11.49
CA ALA A 192 -4.25 24.81 -10.36
C ALA A 192 -5.58 25.59 -10.32
N PHE A 193 -5.58 26.87 -10.68
CA PHE A 193 -6.83 27.66 -10.77
C PHE A 193 -7.79 27.17 -11.85
N THR A 194 -7.33 26.36 -12.81
CA THR A 194 -8.20 25.82 -13.85
C THR A 194 -9.12 24.69 -13.36
N VAL A 195 -8.90 24.15 -12.16
CA VAL A 195 -9.74 23.09 -11.58
C VAL A 195 -11.19 23.54 -11.44
N ASN A 196 -11.40 24.76 -10.94
CA ASN A 196 -12.73 25.33 -10.76
C ASN A 196 -12.95 26.47 -11.79
N PRO A 197 -13.96 26.39 -12.68
CA PRO A 197 -14.20 27.43 -13.68
C PRO A 197 -14.82 28.72 -13.12
N ASP A 198 -15.27 28.73 -11.87
CA ASP A 198 -15.89 29.91 -11.25
C ASP A 198 -14.86 31.01 -10.98
N HIS A 199 -14.98 32.11 -11.72
CA HIS A 199 -14.09 33.26 -11.63
C HIS A 199 -14.15 33.98 -10.28
N GLU A 200 -15.30 33.96 -9.59
CA GLU A 200 -15.44 34.58 -8.27
C GLU A 200 -14.68 33.75 -7.23
N ARG A 201 -14.88 32.43 -7.23
CA ARG A 201 -14.14 31.51 -6.34
C ARG A 201 -12.64 31.56 -6.59
N GLN A 202 -12.20 31.60 -7.86
CA GLN A 202 -10.79 31.78 -8.23
C GLN A 202 -10.19 33.05 -7.62
N GLN A 203 -10.89 34.18 -7.71
CA GLN A 203 -10.44 35.46 -7.16
C GLN A 203 -10.39 35.43 -5.62
N GLN A 204 -11.41 34.88 -4.96
CA GLN A 204 -11.43 34.74 -3.50
C GLN A 204 -10.26 33.91 -2.99
N VAL A 205 -9.95 32.79 -3.65
CA VAL A 205 -8.80 31.94 -3.29
C VAL A 205 -7.49 32.72 -3.49
N TRP A 206 -7.32 33.42 -4.63
CA TRP A 206 -6.13 34.24 -4.87
C TRP A 206 -5.95 35.35 -3.85
N GLU A 207 -7.00 36.08 -3.49
CA GLU A 207 -6.95 37.11 -2.44
C GLU A 207 -6.46 36.51 -1.12
N ARG A 208 -6.97 35.34 -0.73
CA ARG A 208 -6.56 34.61 0.48
C ARG A 208 -5.10 34.19 0.46
N ILE A 209 -4.57 33.73 -0.68
CA ILE A 209 -3.21 33.17 -0.76
C ILE A 209 -2.14 34.17 -1.22
N SER A 210 -2.50 35.28 -1.86
CA SER A 210 -1.57 36.23 -2.48
C SER A 210 -0.55 36.84 -1.50
N THR A 211 -0.91 36.93 -0.21
CA THR A 211 -0.06 37.43 0.88
C THR A 211 0.52 36.32 1.76
N SER A 212 0.08 35.07 1.55
CA SER A 212 0.55 33.90 2.29
C SER A 212 1.91 33.41 1.79
N TRP A 213 2.63 32.69 2.64
CA TRP A 213 3.82 31.92 2.24
C TRP A 213 3.44 30.61 1.55
N GLN A 214 2.25 30.06 1.83
CA GLN A 214 1.76 28.79 1.30
C GLN A 214 0.96 29.00 0.01
N LYS A 215 1.69 29.05 -1.11
CA LYS A 215 1.16 29.34 -2.46
C LYS A 215 1.24 28.13 -3.40
N GLU A 216 1.47 26.96 -2.85
CA GLU A 216 1.72 25.75 -3.64
C GLU A 216 0.47 25.31 -4.43
N PRO A 217 0.62 24.78 -5.66
CA PRO A 217 -0.50 24.35 -6.50
C PRO A 217 -1.47 23.38 -5.81
N TRP A 218 -1.00 22.43 -5.01
CA TRP A 218 -1.85 21.47 -4.29
C TRP A 218 -2.77 22.18 -3.28
N HIS A 219 -2.28 23.23 -2.60
CA HIS A 219 -3.06 24.01 -1.65
C HIS A 219 -4.12 24.85 -2.37
N ILE A 220 -3.79 25.42 -3.52
CA ILE A 220 -4.75 26.11 -4.39
C ILE A 220 -5.88 25.18 -4.80
N ARG A 221 -5.55 23.96 -5.28
CA ARG A 221 -6.56 22.95 -5.64
C ARG A 221 -7.46 22.63 -4.46
N SER A 222 -6.89 22.33 -3.30
CA SER A 222 -7.64 22.03 -2.08
C SER A 222 -8.61 23.14 -1.68
N LEU A 223 -8.20 24.42 -1.76
CA LEU A 223 -9.08 25.55 -1.48
C LEU A 223 -10.20 25.69 -2.54
N LEU A 224 -9.92 25.39 -3.81
CA LEU A 224 -10.91 25.45 -4.88
C LEU A 224 -11.93 24.32 -4.83
N THR A 225 -11.60 23.20 -4.18
CA THR A 225 -12.41 21.97 -4.09
C THR A 225 -12.87 21.64 -2.66
N GLU A 226 -12.70 22.55 -1.70
CA GLU A 226 -13.04 22.37 -0.28
C GLU A 226 -14.50 21.93 -0.02
N THR A 227 -15.43 22.34 -0.88
CA THR A 227 -16.86 22.02 -0.77
C THR A 227 -17.29 20.86 -1.67
N THR A 228 -16.33 20.11 -2.23
CA THR A 228 -16.57 19.04 -3.21
C THR A 228 -16.00 17.73 -2.69
N VAL A 229 -16.49 16.61 -3.23
CA VAL A 229 -16.03 15.28 -2.83
C VAL A 229 -15.06 14.74 -3.88
N PRO A 230 -13.81 14.40 -3.52
CA PRO A 230 -12.88 13.75 -4.45
C PRO A 230 -13.46 12.43 -4.95
N ALA A 231 -13.20 12.05 -6.21
CA ALA A 231 -13.68 10.76 -6.72
C ALA A 231 -13.04 9.53 -6.05
N ALA A 232 -11.93 9.72 -5.31
CA ALA A 232 -11.35 8.68 -4.47
C ALA A 232 -12.11 8.46 -3.14
N ASP A 233 -13.11 9.30 -2.81
CA ASP A 233 -13.99 9.09 -1.67
C ASP A 233 -14.79 7.79 -1.86
N LYS A 234 -14.89 6.97 -0.82
CA LYS A 234 -15.60 5.68 -0.84
C LYS A 234 -17.04 5.79 -1.35
N ARG A 235 -17.74 6.90 -1.09
CA ARG A 235 -19.10 7.15 -1.61
C ARG A 235 -19.09 7.32 -3.12
N ALA A 236 -18.12 8.07 -3.65
CA ALA A 236 -17.98 8.30 -5.08
C ALA A 236 -17.58 7.00 -5.81
N ARG A 237 -16.74 6.17 -5.20
CA ARG A 237 -16.39 4.83 -5.71
C ARG A 237 -17.57 3.87 -5.68
N PHE A 238 -18.31 3.82 -4.57
CA PHE A 238 -19.48 2.96 -4.41
C PHE A 238 -20.58 3.26 -5.45
N ILE A 239 -20.80 4.53 -5.79
CA ILE A 239 -21.76 4.90 -6.85
C ILE A 239 -21.14 4.77 -8.25
N GLY A 240 -19.88 5.15 -8.40
CA GLY A 240 -19.21 5.31 -9.69
C GLY A 240 -19.47 6.70 -10.28
N ILE A 241 -18.43 7.28 -10.92
CA ILE A 241 -18.50 8.62 -11.51
C ILE A 241 -19.57 8.67 -12.62
N ASP A 242 -19.62 7.65 -13.47
CA ASP A 242 -20.57 7.58 -14.61
C ASP A 242 -22.02 7.58 -14.14
N ALA A 243 -22.33 6.88 -13.05
CA ALA A 243 -23.69 6.84 -12.49
C ALA A 243 -24.08 8.20 -11.87
N TYR A 244 -23.14 8.86 -11.19
CA TYR A 244 -23.35 10.21 -10.66
C TYR A 244 -23.56 11.24 -11.79
N GLU A 245 -22.77 11.18 -12.88
CA GLU A 245 -22.95 12.04 -14.05
C GLU A 245 -24.28 11.75 -14.77
N ALA A 246 -24.68 10.48 -14.90
CA ALA A 246 -25.97 10.09 -15.47
C ALA A 246 -27.16 10.59 -14.64
N ALA A 247 -26.99 10.72 -13.32
CA ALA A 247 -27.97 11.35 -12.43
C ALA A 247 -27.98 12.90 -12.51
N GLY A 248 -27.16 13.49 -13.38
CA GLY A 248 -27.05 14.94 -13.58
C GLY A 248 -26.05 15.63 -12.65
N GLY A 249 -25.20 14.88 -11.96
CA GLY A 249 -24.21 15.38 -11.03
C GLY A 249 -23.02 16.07 -11.73
N PRO A 250 -22.68 17.32 -11.37
CA PRO A 250 -21.54 18.00 -11.97
C PRO A 250 -20.20 17.52 -11.36
N VAL A 251 -19.21 17.27 -12.23
CA VAL A 251 -17.84 16.84 -11.87
C VAL A 251 -16.82 17.86 -12.36
N LEU A 252 -15.94 18.31 -11.47
CA LEU A 252 -14.73 19.08 -11.82
C LEU A 252 -13.62 18.10 -12.18
N ARG A 253 -12.97 18.30 -13.33
CA ARG A 253 -11.80 17.52 -13.75
C ARG A 253 -10.59 18.42 -13.86
N ASP A 254 -9.47 18.01 -13.27
CA ASP A 254 -8.19 18.70 -13.48
C ASP A 254 -7.57 18.21 -14.78
N LEU A 255 -7.42 19.11 -15.76
CA LEU A 255 -6.81 18.80 -17.04
C LEU A 255 -5.27 18.70 -16.98
N PHE A 256 -4.68 19.15 -15.87
CA PHE A 256 -3.24 19.23 -15.64
C PHE A 256 -2.75 18.20 -14.62
N SER A 257 -3.64 17.33 -14.12
CA SER A 257 -3.30 16.17 -13.30
C SER A 257 -3.56 14.89 -14.09
N ASP A 258 -2.75 13.86 -13.85
CA ASP A 258 -2.95 12.51 -14.39
C ASP A 258 -3.88 11.67 -13.49
N GLU A 259 -4.21 12.17 -12.29
CA GLU A 259 -5.19 11.60 -11.39
C GLU A 259 -6.61 11.88 -11.90
N ASN A 260 -7.10 10.99 -12.78
CA ASN A 260 -8.36 11.12 -13.52
C ASN A 260 -9.66 11.02 -12.68
N GLY A 261 -9.59 11.15 -11.36
CA GLY A 261 -10.78 11.06 -10.50
C GLY A 261 -11.68 12.30 -10.56
N GLY A 262 -11.09 13.49 -10.49
CA GLY A 262 -11.87 14.73 -10.37
C GLY A 262 -12.61 14.87 -9.03
N TRP A 263 -13.53 15.85 -8.96
CA TRP A 263 -14.30 16.18 -7.77
C TRP A 263 -15.79 16.37 -8.06
N LEU A 264 -16.63 15.69 -7.31
CA LEU A 264 -18.08 15.76 -7.37
C LEU A 264 -18.58 16.99 -6.61
N GLN A 265 -19.30 17.88 -7.30
CA GLN A 265 -19.71 19.17 -6.72
C GLN A 265 -21.00 19.08 -5.90
N ASP A 266 -21.94 18.19 -6.25
CA ASP A 266 -23.21 18.05 -5.55
C ASP A 266 -23.14 16.89 -4.55
N VAL A 267 -22.68 17.22 -3.35
CA VAL A 267 -22.59 16.27 -2.23
C VAL A 267 -23.96 15.73 -1.84
N THR A 268 -25.02 16.55 -1.97
CA THR A 268 -26.38 16.14 -1.60
C THR A 268 -26.99 15.14 -2.56
N LEU A 269 -26.66 15.25 -3.85
CA LEU A 269 -26.99 14.24 -4.85
C LEU A 269 -26.21 12.96 -4.60
N LEU A 270 -24.91 13.07 -4.30
CA LEU A 270 -24.07 11.91 -3.99
C LEU A 270 -24.62 11.13 -2.79
N ASP A 271 -24.89 11.81 -1.67
CA ASP A 271 -25.43 11.19 -0.45
C ASP A 271 -26.78 10.51 -0.74
N ARG A 272 -27.66 11.15 -1.52
CA ARG A 272 -28.94 10.55 -1.92
C ARG A 272 -28.77 9.28 -2.75
N LEU A 273 -27.85 9.29 -3.72
CA LEU A 273 -27.57 8.11 -4.55
C LEU A 273 -27.00 6.96 -3.71
N VAL A 274 -26.11 7.27 -2.76
CA VAL A 274 -25.54 6.30 -1.81
C VAL A 274 -26.64 5.70 -0.95
N ASP A 275 -27.50 6.52 -0.36
CA ASP A 275 -28.62 6.07 0.47
C ASP A 275 -29.60 5.19 -0.32
N ASP A 276 -29.94 5.59 -1.56
CA ASP A 276 -30.84 4.82 -2.42
C ASP A 276 -30.22 3.48 -2.85
N LYS A 277 -28.91 3.45 -3.14
CA LYS A 277 -28.19 2.21 -3.48
C LYS A 277 -28.06 1.29 -2.26
N LEU A 278 -27.70 1.81 -1.10
CA LEU A 278 -27.66 1.05 0.16
C LEU A 278 -29.03 0.50 0.54
N ARG A 279 -30.10 1.29 0.34
CA ARG A 279 -31.47 0.82 0.59
C ARG A 279 -31.86 -0.31 -0.35
N THR A 280 -31.52 -0.20 -1.64
CA THR A 280 -31.79 -1.27 -2.62
C THR A 280 -31.10 -2.57 -2.21
N VAL A 281 -29.82 -2.50 -1.82
CA VAL A 281 -29.06 -3.65 -1.31
C VAL A 281 -29.69 -4.21 -0.03
N ALA A 282 -30.09 -3.34 0.91
CA ALA A 282 -30.75 -3.76 2.14
C ALA A 282 -32.09 -4.47 1.85
N ASP A 283 -32.89 -3.98 0.89
CA ASP A 283 -34.15 -4.60 0.50
C ASP A 283 -33.93 -5.99 -0.15
N GLU A 284 -32.87 -6.14 -0.95
CA GLU A 284 -32.47 -7.44 -1.52
C GLU A 284 -32.07 -8.45 -0.43
N ILE A 285 -31.30 -8.00 0.56
CA ILE A 285 -30.93 -8.83 1.72
C ILE A 285 -32.16 -9.14 2.58
N ALA A 286 -33.10 -8.21 2.73
CA ALA A 286 -34.34 -8.43 3.49
C ALA A 286 -35.18 -9.56 2.88
N GLY A 287 -35.16 -9.68 1.55
CA GLY A 287 -35.81 -10.79 0.82
C GLY A 287 -35.31 -12.18 1.22
N GLN A 288 -34.16 -12.30 1.89
CA GLN A 288 -33.60 -13.56 2.38
C GLN A 288 -34.21 -14.01 3.71
N GLY A 289 -35.03 -13.17 4.36
CA GLY A 289 -35.78 -13.51 5.59
C GLY A 289 -35.17 -13.02 6.90
N TRP A 290 -34.10 -12.21 6.84
CA TRP A 290 -33.43 -11.65 8.02
C TRP A 290 -34.37 -10.78 8.86
N LYS A 291 -34.31 -10.93 10.19
CA LYS A 291 -35.16 -10.18 11.13
C LYS A 291 -34.90 -8.69 11.12
N TRP A 292 -33.70 -8.25 10.76
CA TRP A 292 -33.35 -6.83 10.70
C TRP A 292 -32.11 -6.58 9.86
N ILE A 293 -31.99 -5.37 9.32
CA ILE A 293 -30.84 -4.94 8.53
C ILE A 293 -30.46 -3.54 8.95
N ASP A 294 -29.20 -3.33 9.34
CA ASP A 294 -28.68 -2.00 9.63
C ASP A 294 -27.65 -1.62 8.55
N ALA A 295 -28.01 -0.63 7.72
CA ALA A 295 -27.24 -0.22 6.56
C ALA A 295 -26.79 1.23 6.71
N ALA A 296 -25.47 1.45 6.66
CA ALA A 296 -24.87 2.78 6.77
C ALA A 296 -23.56 2.88 5.97
N VAL A 297 -23.22 4.07 5.51
CA VAL A 297 -21.93 4.33 4.83
C VAL A 297 -20.72 3.99 5.72
N GLU A 298 -20.88 4.18 7.02
CA GLU A 298 -19.88 3.82 8.03
C GLU A 298 -20.58 3.42 9.31
N LEU A 299 -20.23 2.24 9.83
CA LEU A 299 -20.78 1.76 11.09
C LEU A 299 -19.91 2.28 12.25
N PRO A 300 -20.51 2.78 13.35
CA PRO A 300 -19.76 3.21 14.52
C PRO A 300 -18.87 2.10 15.08
N TYR A 301 -17.75 2.49 15.67
CA TYR A 301 -16.90 1.54 16.40
C TYR A 301 -17.71 0.80 17.47
N GLY A 302 -17.61 -0.53 17.48
CA GLY A 302 -18.35 -1.38 18.41
C GLY A 302 -19.82 -1.58 18.05
N TYR A 303 -20.23 -1.39 16.80
CA TYR A 303 -21.62 -1.62 16.34
C TYR A 303 -22.16 -3.03 16.64
N ALA A 304 -21.26 -4.02 16.76
CA ALA A 304 -21.60 -5.41 17.12
C ALA A 304 -21.60 -5.69 18.63
N ASN A 305 -21.26 -4.70 19.48
CA ASN A 305 -21.15 -4.90 20.92
C ASN A 305 -22.50 -5.27 21.54
N GLY A 306 -22.51 -6.34 22.34
CA GLY A 306 -23.72 -6.88 22.96
C GLY A 306 -24.61 -7.67 22.00
N LEU A 307 -24.22 -7.87 20.73
CA LEU A 307 -24.93 -8.78 19.83
C LEU A 307 -24.25 -10.14 19.82
N ARG A 308 -25.04 -11.22 19.84
CA ARG A 308 -24.49 -12.57 19.68
C ARG A 308 -24.32 -12.86 18.20
N ARG A 309 -23.10 -13.19 17.80
CA ARG A 309 -22.80 -13.61 16.43
C ARG A 309 -23.11 -15.10 16.26
N LEU A 310 -23.95 -15.43 15.29
CA LEU A 310 -24.20 -16.79 14.87
C LEU A 310 -23.00 -17.33 14.10
N VAL A 311 -22.68 -18.59 14.36
CA VAL A 311 -21.72 -19.34 13.56
C VAL A 311 -22.50 -19.96 12.41
N GLY A 312 -22.39 -19.38 11.22
CA GLY A 312 -22.97 -19.99 10.03
C GLY A 312 -22.07 -21.08 9.45
N VAL A 313 -22.61 -21.85 8.52
CA VAL A 313 -21.89 -22.93 7.84
C VAL A 313 -21.39 -22.42 6.51
N THR A 314 -20.07 -22.43 6.30
CA THR A 314 -19.50 -22.19 4.97
C THR A 314 -19.83 -23.37 4.09
N GLN A 315 -20.44 -23.13 2.92
CA GLN A 315 -20.74 -24.22 1.98
C GLN A 315 -19.43 -24.83 1.47
N GLU A 316 -19.33 -26.16 1.53
CA GLU A 316 -18.21 -26.90 0.95
C GLU A 316 -18.14 -26.68 -0.57
N LEU A 317 -16.93 -26.76 -1.13
CA LEU A 317 -16.73 -26.78 -2.58
C LEU A 317 -17.28 -28.09 -3.13
N THR A 318 -18.16 -27.98 -4.13
CA THR A 318 -18.56 -29.14 -4.92
C THR A 318 -17.34 -29.75 -5.62
N ASP A 319 -17.41 -31.03 -5.99
CA ASP A 319 -16.30 -31.71 -6.67
C ASP A 319 -15.95 -31.04 -8.02
N GLU A 320 -16.94 -30.46 -8.71
CA GLU A 320 -16.77 -29.68 -9.94
C GLU A 320 -16.00 -28.38 -9.68
N GLU A 321 -16.38 -27.63 -8.63
CA GLU A 321 -15.69 -26.39 -8.23
C GLU A 321 -14.27 -26.65 -7.72
N ARG A 322 -14.04 -27.77 -7.02
CA ARG A 322 -12.71 -28.17 -6.58
C ARG A 322 -11.79 -28.46 -7.75
N THR A 323 -12.31 -29.17 -8.75
CA THR A 323 -11.59 -29.47 -9.99
C THR A 323 -11.28 -28.19 -10.78
N ALA A 324 -12.22 -27.25 -10.86
CA ALA A 324 -12.01 -25.96 -11.52
C ALA A 324 -10.96 -25.11 -10.80
N ARG A 325 -11.00 -25.06 -9.47
CA ARG A 325 -10.01 -24.34 -8.65
C ARG A 325 -8.60 -24.94 -8.77
N GLU A 326 -8.49 -26.27 -8.78
CA GLU A 326 -7.21 -26.95 -8.99
C GLU A 326 -6.66 -26.66 -10.38
N ALA A 327 -7.50 -26.69 -11.43
CA ALA A 327 -7.07 -26.33 -12.78
C ALA A 327 -6.59 -24.88 -12.90
N LEU A 328 -7.25 -23.93 -12.22
CA LEU A 328 -6.83 -22.52 -12.20
C LEU A 328 -5.50 -22.32 -11.44
N ARG A 329 -5.28 -23.08 -10.36
CA ARG A 329 -3.98 -23.08 -9.64
C ARG A 329 -2.87 -23.66 -10.49
N ASP A 330 -3.13 -24.77 -11.17
CA ASP A 330 -2.14 -25.38 -12.06
C ASP A 330 -1.76 -24.41 -13.21
N GLU A 331 -2.75 -23.67 -13.74
CA GLU A 331 -2.52 -22.63 -14.76
C GLU A 331 -1.72 -21.44 -14.20
N TYR A 332 -2.02 -20.98 -12.98
CA TYR A 332 -1.25 -19.92 -12.30
C TYR A 332 0.21 -20.33 -12.10
N ASP A 333 0.44 -21.53 -11.55
CA ASP A 333 1.79 -22.04 -11.26
C ASP A 333 2.60 -22.25 -12.56
N GLU A 334 1.96 -22.68 -13.65
CA GLU A 334 2.61 -22.82 -14.96
C GLU A 334 3.02 -21.46 -15.54
N LEU A 335 2.15 -20.45 -15.44
CA LEU A 335 2.45 -19.09 -15.88
C LEU A 335 3.53 -18.43 -15.01
N GLU A 336 3.50 -18.60 -13.69
CA GLU A 336 4.54 -18.08 -12.79
C GLU A 336 5.90 -18.74 -13.11
N ALA A 337 5.94 -20.07 -13.27
CA ALA A 337 7.18 -20.79 -13.56
C ALA A 337 7.75 -20.44 -14.95
N GLN A 338 6.90 -20.22 -15.95
CA GLN A 338 7.32 -19.87 -17.31
C GLN A 338 7.96 -18.48 -17.38
N TYR A 339 7.54 -17.55 -16.51
CA TYR A 339 7.97 -16.17 -16.53
C TYR A 339 8.83 -15.76 -15.31
N ALA A 340 9.25 -16.72 -14.48
CA ALA A 340 10.05 -16.48 -13.27
C ALA A 340 11.42 -15.79 -13.50
N GLU A 341 11.99 -15.92 -14.69
CA GLU A 341 13.27 -15.29 -15.09
C GLU A 341 13.09 -14.10 -16.05
N ALA A 342 11.85 -13.66 -16.33
CA ALA A 342 11.59 -12.54 -17.22
C ALA A 342 11.71 -11.19 -16.48
N ASP A 343 12.41 -10.23 -17.08
CA ASP A 343 12.57 -8.88 -16.52
C ASP A 343 11.26 -8.06 -16.54
N ASP A 344 10.33 -8.37 -17.44
CA ASP A 344 8.99 -7.78 -17.54
C ASP A 344 7.98 -8.83 -18.03
N LEU A 345 6.77 -8.81 -17.45
CA LEU A 345 5.67 -9.69 -17.84
C LEU A 345 4.95 -9.13 -19.08
N PRO A 346 4.66 -9.93 -20.12
CA PRO A 346 3.80 -9.47 -21.21
C PRO A 346 2.40 -9.10 -20.69
N ASP A 347 1.83 -7.97 -21.17
CA ASP A 347 0.52 -7.46 -20.74
C ASP A 347 -0.61 -8.51 -20.78
N GLU A 348 -0.58 -9.43 -21.76
CA GLU A 348 -1.56 -10.51 -21.90
C GLU A 348 -1.47 -11.56 -20.76
N ILE A 349 -0.27 -11.77 -20.21
CA ILE A 349 -0.02 -12.71 -19.11
C ILE A 349 -0.33 -12.06 -17.76
N ASP A 350 0.01 -10.78 -17.59
CA ASP A 350 -0.37 -9.99 -16.41
C ASP A 350 -1.89 -9.94 -16.26
N GLN A 351 -2.61 -9.68 -17.36
CA GLN A 351 -4.06 -9.73 -17.38
C GLN A 351 -4.59 -11.13 -17.03
N ARG A 352 -3.99 -12.19 -17.58
CA ARG A 352 -4.44 -13.56 -17.32
C ARG A 352 -4.22 -13.99 -15.87
N LEU A 353 -3.09 -13.64 -15.26
CA LEU A 353 -2.83 -13.87 -13.85
C LEU A 353 -3.84 -13.14 -12.97
N GLY A 354 -4.13 -11.87 -13.27
CA GLY A 354 -5.16 -11.12 -12.55
C GLY A 354 -6.57 -11.71 -12.67
N GLU A 355 -6.93 -12.25 -13.85
CA GLU A 355 -8.19 -12.99 -14.03
C GLU A 355 -8.23 -14.28 -13.20
N ILE A 356 -7.15 -15.05 -13.19
CA ILE A 356 -7.04 -16.28 -12.40
C ILE A 356 -7.11 -15.98 -10.90
N GLU A 357 -6.42 -14.94 -10.43
CA GLU A 357 -6.48 -14.49 -9.02
C GLU A 357 -7.90 -14.10 -8.61
N ALA A 358 -8.61 -13.34 -9.45
CA ALA A 358 -9.99 -12.94 -9.19
C ALA A 358 -10.97 -14.13 -9.18
N GLU A 359 -10.78 -15.11 -10.07
CA GLU A 359 -11.57 -16.35 -10.09
C GLU A 359 -11.28 -17.23 -8.86
N LEU A 360 -10.00 -17.35 -8.46
CA LEU A 360 -9.57 -18.06 -7.26
C LEU A 360 -10.15 -17.42 -5.99
N GLU A 361 -10.11 -16.10 -5.88
CA GLU A 361 -10.73 -15.35 -4.78
C GLU A 361 -12.25 -15.56 -4.71
N GLY A 362 -12.92 -15.72 -5.86
CA GLY A 362 -14.34 -16.09 -5.94
C GLY A 362 -14.67 -17.45 -5.29
N PHE A 363 -13.73 -18.40 -5.27
CA PHE A 363 -13.89 -19.66 -4.54
C PHE A 363 -13.61 -19.53 -3.04
N GLU A 364 -12.96 -18.45 -2.61
CA GLU A 364 -12.61 -18.16 -1.21
C GLU A 364 -13.72 -17.36 -0.50
N ASN A 365 -14.38 -16.43 -1.20
CA ASN A 365 -15.49 -15.62 -0.71
C ASN A 365 -16.84 -16.35 -0.79
N ARG A 366 -16.96 -17.53 -0.14
CA ARG A 366 -18.19 -18.34 -0.18
C ARG A 366 -19.27 -17.78 0.75
N PRO A 367 -20.55 -17.75 0.31
CA PRO A 367 -21.64 -17.31 1.15
C PRO A 367 -21.84 -18.27 2.31
N VAL A 368 -21.73 -17.74 3.52
CA VAL A 368 -22.06 -18.44 4.76
C VAL A 368 -23.58 -18.62 4.82
N THR A 369 -24.04 -19.85 4.98
CA THR A 369 -25.47 -20.14 5.17
C THR A 369 -25.80 -20.27 6.64
N PHE A 370 -27.01 -19.87 6.98
CA PHE A 370 -27.56 -19.94 8.33
C PHE A 370 -28.85 -20.76 8.27
N ALA A 371 -29.20 -21.44 9.37
CA ALA A 371 -30.46 -22.15 9.44
C ALA A 371 -31.63 -21.17 9.24
N PRO A 372 -32.73 -21.56 8.57
CA PRO A 372 -33.87 -20.65 8.34
C PRO A 372 -34.45 -20.05 9.63
N GLU A 373 -34.43 -20.82 10.72
CA GLU A 373 -34.83 -20.38 12.07
C GLU A 373 -33.87 -19.36 12.70
N ASP A 374 -32.59 -19.43 12.34
CA ASP A 374 -31.56 -18.47 12.73
C ASP A 374 -31.68 -17.17 11.94
N ILE A 375 -31.92 -17.26 10.62
CA ILE A 375 -32.15 -16.10 9.76
C ILE A 375 -33.36 -15.29 10.26
N ALA A 376 -34.45 -15.97 10.64
CA ALA A 376 -35.67 -15.33 11.12
C ALA A 376 -35.52 -14.57 12.46
N ARG A 377 -34.40 -14.74 13.19
CA ARG A 377 -34.10 -14.05 14.46
C ARG A 377 -32.86 -13.18 14.45
N ALA A 378 -31.95 -13.42 13.52
CA ALA A 378 -30.74 -12.64 13.34
C ALA A 378 -30.93 -11.51 12.33
N GLY A 379 -29.98 -10.60 12.29
CA GLY A 379 -29.92 -9.56 11.28
C GLY A 379 -28.53 -9.36 10.71
N VAL A 380 -28.46 -8.36 9.83
CA VAL A 380 -27.34 -8.11 8.94
C VAL A 380 -26.89 -6.66 9.04
N PHE A 381 -25.59 -6.45 9.16
CA PHE A 381 -24.99 -5.14 8.97
C PHE A 381 -24.52 -4.98 7.54
N VAL A 382 -24.75 -3.81 6.96
CA VAL A 382 -24.31 -3.46 5.60
C VAL A 382 -23.55 -2.15 5.67
N SER A 383 -22.32 -2.14 5.17
CA SER A 383 -21.51 -0.93 5.06
C SER A 383 -20.70 -0.88 3.78
N ILE A 384 -20.00 0.22 3.55
CA ILE A 384 -19.00 0.32 2.48
C ILE A 384 -17.61 0.52 3.07
N ASP A 385 -16.61 -0.11 2.45
CA ASP A 385 -15.23 -0.01 2.88
C ASP A 385 -14.54 1.25 2.33
N ARG A 386 -13.20 1.32 2.43
CA ARG A 386 -12.42 2.46 1.92
C ARG A 386 -12.39 2.55 0.39
N ASP A 387 -12.51 1.42 -0.28
CA ASP A 387 -12.49 1.31 -1.73
C ASP A 387 -13.90 1.42 -2.35
N GLY A 388 -14.92 1.55 -1.50
CA GLY A 388 -16.31 1.69 -1.91
C GLY A 388 -16.96 0.35 -2.23
N GLU A 389 -16.36 -0.75 -1.78
CA GLU A 389 -16.92 -2.09 -1.89
C GLU A 389 -17.90 -2.36 -0.76
N LEU A 390 -18.91 -3.19 -1.05
CA LEU A 390 -19.97 -3.50 -0.11
C LEU A 390 -19.52 -4.57 0.89
N ILE A 391 -19.52 -4.22 2.17
CA ILE A 391 -19.32 -5.16 3.28
C ILE A 391 -20.69 -5.60 3.81
N VAL A 392 -21.00 -6.89 3.69
CA VAL A 392 -22.19 -7.50 4.27
C VAL A 392 -21.77 -8.42 5.42
N SER A 393 -22.26 -8.13 6.62
CA SER A 393 -21.95 -8.85 7.85
C SER A 393 -23.24 -9.47 8.42
N PRO A 394 -23.60 -10.69 7.99
CA PRO A 394 -24.81 -11.38 8.46
C PRO A 394 -24.60 -12.13 9.79
N GLY A 395 -25.70 -12.50 10.44
CA GLY A 395 -25.70 -13.43 11.57
C GLY A 395 -25.60 -12.76 12.95
N TYR A 396 -26.20 -11.59 13.17
CA TYR A 396 -26.18 -10.93 14.48
C TYR A 396 -27.54 -11.00 15.16
N VAL A 397 -27.61 -11.59 16.36
CA VAL A 397 -28.83 -11.69 17.16
C VAL A 397 -28.79 -10.63 18.27
N ARG A 398 -29.89 -9.90 18.42
CA ARG A 398 -30.11 -8.99 19.56
C ARG A 398 -30.69 -9.77 20.73
N PRO A 399 -30.53 -9.33 21.98
CA PRO A 399 -31.14 -9.99 23.14
C PRO A 399 -32.62 -10.15 23.07
N GLU A 400 -33.33 -9.12 22.59
CA GLU A 400 -34.78 -9.18 22.47
C GLU A 400 -35.24 -10.22 21.44
N ASP A 401 -34.31 -10.70 20.61
CA ASP A 401 -34.52 -11.68 19.56
C ASP A 401 -33.97 -13.07 19.93
N GLU A 402 -33.40 -13.23 21.13
CA GLU A 402 -33.00 -14.55 21.63
C GLU A 402 -34.23 -15.41 21.95
N GLN A 403 -34.15 -16.70 21.62
CA GLN A 403 -35.18 -17.64 22.05
C GLN A 403 -35.05 -17.86 23.56
N PRO A 404 -36.15 -17.80 24.34
CA PRO A 404 -36.09 -18.20 25.74
C PRO A 404 -35.69 -19.68 25.83
N GLU A 405 -34.71 -20.00 26.69
CA GLU A 405 -34.33 -21.38 26.98
C GLU A 405 -35.57 -22.21 27.35
N SER A 406 -35.90 -23.20 26.52
CA SER A 406 -36.84 -24.24 26.90
C SER A 406 -36.16 -25.12 27.94
N VAL A 407 -36.42 -24.82 29.22
CA VAL A 407 -36.07 -25.72 30.31
C VAL A 407 -36.94 -26.97 30.16
N ASP A 408 -36.36 -28.06 29.66
CA ASP A 408 -37.02 -29.37 29.66
C ASP A 408 -37.21 -29.83 31.11
N GLY A 409 -38.44 -29.75 31.58
CA GLY A 409 -38.94 -30.39 32.78
C GLY A 409 -40.27 -31.06 32.46
N GLU A 410 -40.25 -32.39 32.39
CA GLU A 410 -41.42 -33.26 32.23
C GLU A 410 -42.54 -32.90 33.25
N ASP A 411 -43.77 -32.60 32.79
CA ASP A 411 -44.89 -33.55 32.76
C ASP A 411 -46.24 -32.88 32.34
N ALA A 412 -46.98 -33.61 31.50
CA ALA A 412 -48.41 -33.62 31.17
C ALA A 412 -49.24 -32.33 30.91
N GLY A 413 -49.86 -32.27 29.72
CA GLY A 413 -51.12 -31.54 29.51
C GLY A 413 -51.59 -31.37 28.06
N GLU A 414 -52.70 -32.01 27.70
CA GLU A 414 -53.34 -32.14 26.38
C GLU A 414 -53.72 -30.83 25.63
N GLY A 415 -53.50 -30.85 24.30
CA GLY A 415 -54.50 -30.51 23.28
C GLY A 415 -54.74 -29.04 22.87
N ALA A 416 -54.32 -28.66 21.65
CA ALA A 416 -55.07 -27.76 20.76
C ALA A 416 -54.59 -27.86 19.29
N ASP A 417 -55.58 -27.83 18.39
CA ASP A 417 -55.56 -27.96 16.91
C ASP A 417 -54.80 -26.81 16.19
N PRO A 418 -54.30 -26.99 14.95
CA PRO A 418 -53.53 -26.00 14.22
C PRO A 418 -54.44 -25.04 13.42
N SER A 419 -54.16 -23.74 13.49
CA SER A 419 -54.74 -22.73 12.60
C SER A 419 -53.63 -21.85 11.99
N ASP A 420 -53.48 -21.97 10.67
CA ASP A 420 -52.76 -21.07 9.74
C ASP A 420 -53.39 -19.65 9.78
N PRO A 421 -52.67 -18.52 9.58
CA PRO A 421 -52.11 -18.16 8.26
C PRO A 421 -50.84 -17.27 8.21
N ASP A 422 -50.14 -17.28 7.07
CA ASP A 422 -49.44 -16.16 6.42
C ASP A 422 -49.29 -14.85 7.22
N ALA A 423 -48.08 -14.60 7.75
CA ALA A 423 -47.64 -13.26 8.15
C ALA A 423 -46.15 -13.12 7.83
N VAL A 424 -45.84 -12.53 6.67
CA VAL A 424 -44.50 -12.09 6.29
C VAL A 424 -44.06 -11.02 7.29
N GLN A 425 -43.26 -11.40 8.30
CA GLN A 425 -42.69 -10.46 9.27
C GLN A 425 -41.65 -9.59 8.56
N ARG A 426 -41.93 -8.29 8.46
CA ARG A 426 -40.98 -7.29 7.97
C ARG A 426 -39.96 -6.96 9.06
N ALA A 427 -38.71 -6.89 8.64
CA ALA A 427 -37.53 -6.74 9.48
C ALA A 427 -37.44 -5.39 10.25
N VAL A 428 -36.92 -5.35 11.49
CA VAL A 428 -36.90 -4.17 12.41
C VAL A 428 -35.48 -3.82 12.92
N ILE A 429 -34.96 -2.62 12.64
CA ILE A 429 -33.56 -2.16 12.82
C ILE A 429 -33.29 -1.50 14.21
N THR A 430 -32.26 -1.88 15.02
CA THR A 430 -31.84 -1.46 16.42
C THR A 430 -30.78 -2.39 17.15
N VAL A 431 -30.25 -2.18 18.38
CA VAL A 431 -28.95 -2.74 18.92
C VAL A 431 -28.92 -3.12 20.45
N GLY A 432 -28.25 -4.24 20.87
CA GLY A 432 -27.43 -4.42 22.13
C GLY A 432 -27.88 -5.39 23.27
N GLY A 433 -26.95 -6.13 23.96
CA GLY A 433 -27.23 -7.33 24.81
C GLY A 433 -26.27 -8.00 25.82
N GLU A 434 -26.66 -9.18 26.42
CA GLU A 434 -25.86 -10.19 27.20
C GLU A 434 -26.63 -11.50 27.68
N PRO A 435 -25.95 -12.63 28.12
CA PRO A 435 -26.24 -14.09 27.78
C PRO A 435 -26.22 -15.15 28.96
N VAL A 436 -26.28 -16.50 28.72
CA VAL A 436 -25.33 -17.69 29.01
C VAL A 436 -25.97 -19.11 28.60
N PRO A 437 -25.44 -20.37 28.83
CA PRO A 437 -24.88 -21.37 27.82
C PRO A 437 -25.40 -22.88 27.75
N ASP A 438 -24.82 -23.68 26.81
CA ASP A 438 -25.05 -25.11 26.41
C ASP A 438 -24.12 -26.23 27.01
N GLY A 439 -24.38 -27.55 26.71
CA GLY A 439 -23.68 -28.79 27.19
C GLY A 439 -23.30 -29.92 26.15
N ASP A 440 -22.74 -31.06 26.64
CA ASP A 440 -21.80 -32.05 26.01
C ASP A 440 -22.32 -33.39 25.35
N GLU A 441 -21.45 -34.14 24.61
CA GLU A 441 -21.64 -35.48 23.92
C GLU A 441 -20.54 -36.59 24.17
N GLU A 442 -20.77 -37.86 23.72
CA GLU A 442 -20.18 -39.21 24.11
C GLU A 442 -18.92 -39.78 23.37
N GLU A 443 -18.27 -40.86 23.92
CA GLU A 443 -16.90 -41.40 23.63
C GLU A 443 -16.79 -42.66 22.69
N ASP A 444 -15.64 -42.86 22.00
CA ASP A 444 -15.28 -44.00 21.12
C ASP A 444 -13.78 -44.41 21.28
N ASP A 445 -13.42 -45.70 21.10
CA ASP A 445 -12.24 -46.41 21.68
C ASP A 445 -10.85 -46.23 20.98
N ALA A 446 -10.67 -45.25 20.10
CA ALA A 446 -9.35 -44.92 19.52
C ALA A 446 -8.60 -43.90 20.41
N VAL A 447 -7.26 -43.91 20.40
CA VAL A 447 -6.43 -42.84 21.01
C VAL A 447 -6.68 -41.54 20.23
N LYS A 448 -7.70 -40.78 20.62
CA LYS A 448 -8.07 -39.52 19.96
C LYS A 448 -6.93 -38.48 20.14
N PRO A 449 -6.73 -37.59 19.17
CA PRO A 449 -5.89 -36.40 19.37
C PRO A 449 -6.40 -35.59 20.57
N LEU A 450 -5.51 -34.84 21.22
CA LEU A 450 -5.90 -33.98 22.34
C LEU A 450 -7.00 -32.99 21.88
N PRO A 451 -8.04 -32.73 22.70
CA PRO A 451 -9.05 -31.73 22.35
C PRO A 451 -8.40 -30.38 22.03
N GLU A 452 -8.87 -29.71 20.98
CA GLU A 452 -8.28 -28.46 20.48
C GLU A 452 -8.17 -27.39 21.58
N ARG A 453 -9.24 -27.22 22.37
CA ARG A 453 -9.25 -26.33 23.55
C ARG A 453 -8.17 -26.70 24.58
N LEU A 454 -7.91 -27.99 24.80
CA LEU A 454 -6.87 -28.43 25.72
C LEU A 454 -5.47 -28.12 25.16
N VAL A 455 -5.25 -28.27 23.85
CA VAL A 455 -3.97 -27.89 23.21
C VAL A 455 -3.75 -26.38 23.30
N THR A 456 -4.79 -25.58 23.08
CA THR A 456 -4.73 -24.12 23.28
C THR A 456 -4.39 -23.75 24.73
N ASP A 457 -5.00 -24.40 25.72
CA ASP A 457 -4.70 -24.14 27.14
C ASP A 457 -3.27 -24.56 27.54
N LEU A 458 -2.80 -25.71 27.05
CA LEU A 458 -1.42 -26.17 27.29
C LEU A 458 -0.41 -25.23 26.64
N THR A 459 -0.64 -24.80 25.40
CA THR A 459 0.26 -23.86 24.73
C THR A 459 0.19 -22.44 25.30
N ALA A 460 -0.92 -22.06 25.94
CA ALA A 460 -1.00 -20.83 26.74
C ALA A 460 -0.09 -20.87 27.97
N TRP A 461 -0.07 -22.01 28.67
CA TRP A 461 0.89 -22.27 29.75
C TRP A 461 2.33 -22.17 29.28
N ARG A 462 2.67 -22.80 28.16
CA ARG A 462 4.01 -22.73 27.55
C ARG A 462 4.40 -21.31 27.19
N THR A 463 3.49 -20.54 26.61
CA THR A 463 3.71 -19.13 26.25
C THR A 463 4.00 -18.27 27.47
N LEU A 464 3.23 -18.44 28.56
CA LEU A 464 3.44 -17.69 29.80
C LEU A 464 4.79 -18.00 30.45
N ALA A 465 5.17 -19.28 30.50
CA ALA A 465 6.45 -19.72 31.05
C ALA A 465 7.63 -19.16 30.23
N LEU A 466 7.53 -19.21 28.90
CA LEU A 466 8.56 -18.66 28.00
C LEU A 466 8.67 -17.13 28.09
N ARG A 467 7.55 -16.43 28.28
CA ARG A 467 7.53 -14.99 28.57
C ARG A 467 8.29 -14.68 29.86
N ASN A 468 8.09 -15.45 30.93
CA ASN A 468 8.87 -15.24 32.16
C ASN A 468 10.37 -15.51 31.94
N ALA A 469 10.71 -16.64 31.32
CA ALA A 469 12.10 -17.03 31.07
C ALA A 469 12.85 -16.02 30.19
N LEU A 470 12.21 -15.47 29.15
CA LEU A 470 12.84 -14.45 28.30
C LEU A 470 13.05 -13.13 29.06
N ALA A 471 12.11 -12.73 29.92
CA ALA A 471 12.23 -11.53 30.74
C ALA A 471 13.37 -11.63 31.77
N GLU A 472 13.71 -12.84 32.24
CA GLU A 472 14.83 -13.11 33.14
C GLU A 472 16.20 -13.18 32.42
N ASN A 473 16.21 -13.19 31.09
CA ASN A 473 17.42 -13.34 30.26
C ASN A 473 17.63 -12.17 29.28
N PRO A 474 18.13 -10.99 29.75
CA PRO A 474 18.19 -9.78 28.93
C PRO A 474 19.03 -9.86 27.64
N ARG A 475 20.11 -10.65 27.66
CA ARG A 475 20.94 -10.89 26.48
C ARG A 475 20.16 -11.61 25.38
N VAL A 476 19.37 -12.62 25.74
CA VAL A 476 18.56 -13.41 24.80
C VAL A 476 17.42 -12.55 24.22
N ALA A 477 16.80 -11.70 25.04
CA ALA A 477 15.78 -10.75 24.58
C ALA A 477 16.33 -9.74 23.55
N MET A 478 17.52 -9.18 23.79
CA MET A 478 18.19 -8.30 22.81
C MET A 478 18.51 -9.03 21.50
N THR A 479 19.01 -10.27 21.59
CA THR A 479 19.28 -11.10 20.40
C THR A 479 18.01 -11.40 19.62
N ALA A 480 16.89 -11.71 20.29
CA ALA A 480 15.60 -11.96 19.65
C ALA A 480 15.05 -10.71 18.92
N LEU A 481 15.14 -9.54 19.56
CA LEU A 481 14.74 -8.27 18.95
C LEU A 481 15.60 -7.93 17.73
N LEU A 482 16.93 -8.06 17.85
CA LEU A 482 17.85 -7.80 16.73
C LEU A 482 17.64 -8.79 15.58
N HIS A 483 17.43 -10.08 15.88
CA HIS A 483 17.13 -11.09 14.87
C HIS A 483 15.88 -10.73 14.05
N LYS A 484 14.81 -10.27 14.71
CA LYS A 484 13.60 -9.80 14.01
C LYS A 484 13.88 -8.59 13.12
N LEU A 485 14.61 -7.59 13.63
CA LEU A 485 14.97 -6.40 12.86
C LEU A 485 15.87 -6.73 11.65
N VAL A 486 16.76 -7.70 11.78
CA VAL A 486 17.63 -8.17 10.69
C VAL A 486 16.82 -8.88 9.60
N LEU A 487 15.93 -9.81 9.96
CA LEU A 487 15.05 -10.48 8.99
C LEU A 487 14.20 -9.47 8.20
N ASP A 488 13.60 -8.50 8.89
CA ASP A 488 12.76 -7.47 8.27
C ASP A 488 13.56 -6.53 7.36
N THR A 489 14.82 -6.27 7.69
CA THR A 489 15.67 -5.32 6.94
C THR A 489 16.36 -5.97 5.73
N PHE A 490 16.78 -7.23 5.85
CA PHE A 490 17.71 -7.85 4.89
C PHE A 490 17.15 -9.03 4.10
N GLU A 491 16.09 -9.71 4.57
CA GLU A 491 15.59 -10.93 3.91
C GLU A 491 14.28 -10.75 3.14
N ARG A 492 13.70 -9.53 3.09
CA ARG A 492 12.50 -9.11 2.31
C ARG A 492 11.40 -10.19 2.19
N THR A 493 11.18 -10.97 3.25
CA THR A 493 10.07 -11.92 3.29
C THR A 493 8.76 -11.15 3.43
N ALA A 494 7.75 -11.50 2.64
CA ALA A 494 6.46 -10.80 2.57
C ALA A 494 5.93 -10.43 3.96
N THR A 495 5.93 -9.12 4.20
CA THR A 495 5.29 -8.46 5.32
C THR A 495 3.85 -8.15 4.91
N SER A 496 2.87 -8.84 5.49
CA SER A 496 1.66 -8.12 5.86
C SER A 496 2.05 -7.07 6.93
N GLY A 497 2.56 -5.93 6.45
CA GLY A 497 2.73 -4.64 7.12
C GLY A 497 4.05 -4.37 7.87
N THR A 498 5.12 -3.88 7.21
CA THR A 498 6.14 -3.07 7.93
C THR A 498 6.82 -1.98 7.09
N SER A 499 7.34 -0.96 7.81
CA SER A 499 8.61 -0.27 7.53
C SER A 499 9.39 0.05 8.84
N LEU A 500 8.68 0.06 9.97
CA LEU A 500 9.08 -0.33 11.33
C LEU A 500 7.76 -0.71 12.03
N TYR A 501 7.66 -1.90 12.62
CA TYR A 501 6.62 -2.19 13.61
C TYR A 501 7.19 -3.07 14.72
N ALA A 502 7.99 -2.48 15.61
CA ALA A 502 8.27 -3.07 16.91
C ALA A 502 7.10 -2.71 17.86
N ALA A 503 5.97 -3.40 17.70
CA ALA A 503 4.92 -3.37 18.70
C ALA A 503 5.08 -4.58 19.60
N VAL A 504 5.26 -4.32 20.90
CA VAL A 504 4.89 -5.29 21.92
C VAL A 504 3.35 -5.30 21.95
N ARG A 505 2.73 -6.05 21.02
CA ARG A 505 1.31 -6.37 21.15
C ARG A 505 1.21 -7.31 22.34
N HIS A 506 0.61 -6.84 23.42
CA HIS A 506 0.33 -7.68 24.57
C HIS A 506 -0.50 -8.87 24.10
N ILE A 507 0.10 -10.06 24.04
CA ILE A 507 -0.62 -11.29 23.70
C ILE A 507 -1.48 -11.63 24.92
N TYR A 508 -2.79 -11.44 24.77
CA TYR A 508 -3.74 -11.88 25.78
C TYR A 508 -3.90 -13.40 25.65
N LEU A 509 -3.53 -14.10 26.71
CA LEU A 509 -3.77 -15.53 26.83
C LEU A 509 -5.27 -15.77 27.04
N PRO A 510 -5.83 -16.91 26.60
CA PRO A 510 -7.25 -17.23 26.82
C PRO A 510 -7.62 -17.12 28.30
N THR A 511 -8.69 -16.39 28.63
CA THR A 511 -9.16 -16.16 30.00
C THR A 511 -9.64 -17.43 30.71
N ASP A 512 -9.94 -18.49 29.96
CA ASP A 512 -10.56 -19.72 30.49
C ASP A 512 -9.53 -20.85 30.76
N ALA A 513 -8.23 -20.60 30.53
CA ALA A 513 -7.18 -21.59 30.77
C ALA A 513 -7.01 -21.85 32.28
N THR A 514 -7.46 -23.03 32.72
CA THR A 514 -7.59 -23.34 34.14
C THR A 514 -6.26 -23.28 34.90
N GLY A 515 -6.22 -22.50 36.00
CA GLY A 515 -5.06 -22.33 36.88
C GLY A 515 -3.91 -21.47 36.35
N LEU A 516 -4.02 -20.90 35.14
CA LEU A 516 -2.94 -20.13 34.49
C LEU A 516 -2.62 -18.82 35.23
N ALA A 517 -3.64 -18.09 35.67
CA ALA A 517 -3.50 -16.82 36.39
C ALA A 517 -2.86 -16.98 37.78
N ASP A 518 -3.04 -18.14 38.42
CA ASP A 518 -2.49 -18.45 39.75
C ASP A 518 -1.09 -19.07 39.71
N SER A 519 -0.53 -19.26 38.50
CA SER A 519 0.78 -19.85 38.27
C SER A 519 1.92 -19.03 38.87
N ALA A 520 3.05 -19.70 39.16
CA ALA A 520 4.26 -19.03 39.63
C ALA A 520 4.77 -18.02 38.61
N ALA A 521 4.76 -18.37 37.32
CA ALA A 521 5.18 -17.50 36.23
C ALA A 521 4.31 -16.23 36.12
N ALA A 522 2.98 -16.35 36.24
CA ALA A 522 2.07 -15.19 36.26
C ALA A 522 2.41 -14.22 37.40
N LYS A 523 2.54 -14.76 38.62
CA LYS A 523 2.87 -13.96 39.82
C LYS A 523 4.22 -13.24 39.67
N MET A 524 5.25 -13.93 39.18
CA MET A 524 6.58 -13.33 38.97
C MET A 524 6.56 -12.24 37.89
N ILE A 525 5.76 -12.41 36.84
CA ILE A 525 5.58 -11.39 35.80
C ILE A 525 4.86 -10.16 36.38
N ASP A 526 3.80 -10.36 37.16
CA ASP A 526 3.01 -9.28 37.77
C ASP A 526 3.83 -8.52 38.83
N GLU A 527 4.55 -9.22 39.69
CA GLU A 527 5.47 -8.62 40.68
C GLU A 527 6.54 -7.78 40.00
N ARG A 528 7.13 -8.28 38.89
CA ARG A 528 8.12 -7.53 38.11
C ARG A 528 7.49 -6.32 37.39
N ALA A 529 6.27 -6.45 36.89
CA ALA A 529 5.55 -5.34 36.26
C ALA A 529 5.18 -4.26 37.29
N ASP A 530 4.77 -4.64 38.49
CA ASP A 530 4.47 -3.74 39.60
C ASP A 530 5.74 -3.02 40.10
N ALA A 531 6.86 -3.72 40.18
CA ALA A 531 8.16 -3.12 40.52
C ALA A 531 8.52 -2.01 39.52
N TRP A 532 8.39 -2.26 38.21
CA TRP A 532 8.64 -1.24 37.20
C TRP A 532 7.61 -0.10 37.22
N ARG A 533 6.33 -0.40 37.45
CA ARG A 533 5.25 0.59 37.49
C ARG A 533 5.43 1.63 38.59
N GLY A 534 6.07 1.27 39.70
CA GLY A 534 6.42 2.19 40.77
C GLY A 534 7.49 3.23 40.39
N ASP A 535 8.40 2.86 39.48
CA ASP A 535 9.57 3.66 39.11
C ASP A 535 9.36 4.44 37.79
N ILE A 536 8.51 3.94 36.89
CA ILE A 536 8.23 4.56 35.59
C ILE A 536 7.43 5.87 35.77
N PRO A 537 7.94 7.02 35.30
CA PRO A 537 7.20 8.27 35.31
C PRO A 537 6.09 8.25 34.25
N ALA A 538 4.87 7.89 34.63
CA ALA A 538 3.72 7.83 33.72
C ALA A 538 3.12 9.22 33.41
N GLY A 539 2.71 9.42 32.16
CA GLY A 539 1.93 10.60 31.72
C GLY A 539 2.75 11.83 31.30
N ASP A 540 4.06 11.69 31.16
CA ASP A 540 4.97 12.75 30.71
C ASP A 540 6.11 12.12 29.87
N ASP A 541 6.00 12.23 28.54
CA ASP A 541 6.88 11.54 27.58
C ASP A 541 8.33 12.05 27.65
N ASP A 542 8.53 13.35 27.88
CA ASP A 542 9.87 13.95 27.98
C ASP A 542 10.58 13.45 29.25
N ARG A 543 9.84 13.37 30.36
CA ARG A 543 10.37 12.85 31.62
C ARG A 543 10.64 11.34 31.56
N LEU A 544 9.84 10.60 30.79
CA LEU A 544 10.06 9.18 30.53
C LEU A 544 11.36 8.96 29.74
N TRP A 545 11.59 9.76 28.70
CA TRP A 545 12.82 9.70 27.92
C TRP A 545 14.06 9.91 28.78
N ASP A 546 14.09 10.99 29.56
CA ASP A 546 15.22 11.33 30.44
C ASP A 546 15.45 10.26 31.52
N TRP A 547 14.38 9.64 32.02
CA TRP A 547 14.49 8.56 33.00
C TRP A 547 15.10 7.29 32.38
N ILE A 548 14.67 6.89 31.18
CA ILE A 548 15.24 5.74 30.45
C ILE A 548 16.72 5.99 30.12
N ASP A 549 17.06 7.20 29.66
CA ASP A 549 18.45 7.58 29.38
C ASP A 549 19.33 7.57 30.64
N GLY A 550 18.76 7.91 31.79
CA GLY A 550 19.44 7.87 33.08
C GLY A 550 19.63 6.46 33.69
N LEU A 551 19.01 5.41 33.15
CA LEU A 551 19.19 4.04 33.63
C LEU A 551 20.60 3.51 33.29
N ASP A 552 21.18 2.75 34.21
CA ASP A 552 22.39 1.97 33.92
C ASP A 552 22.09 0.86 32.91
N ASP A 553 23.13 0.37 32.24
CA ASP A 553 22.99 -0.61 31.16
C ASP A 553 22.29 -1.90 31.60
N ALA A 554 22.48 -2.34 32.85
CA ALA A 554 21.83 -3.57 33.34
C ALA A 554 20.33 -3.34 33.55
N SER A 555 19.95 -2.22 34.18
CA SER A 555 18.55 -1.84 34.38
C SER A 555 17.83 -1.56 33.04
N ARG A 556 18.51 -0.92 32.09
CA ARG A 556 17.99 -0.65 30.74
C ARG A 556 17.72 -1.94 29.97
N LEU A 557 18.65 -2.88 30.02
CA LEU A 557 18.49 -4.19 29.38
C LEU A 557 17.40 -5.03 30.07
N ALA A 558 17.29 -4.96 31.40
CA ALA A 558 16.23 -5.64 32.14
C ALA A 558 14.84 -5.10 31.80
N LEU A 559 14.70 -3.77 31.69
CA LEU A 559 13.46 -3.13 31.25
C LEU A 559 13.12 -3.51 29.80
N LEU A 560 14.11 -3.51 28.90
CA LEU A 560 13.93 -3.96 27.51
C LEU A 560 13.46 -5.42 27.46
N ALA A 561 14.09 -6.31 28.23
CA ALA A 561 13.74 -7.72 28.29
C ALA A 561 12.30 -7.93 28.78
N HIS A 562 11.90 -7.17 29.82
CA HIS A 562 10.54 -7.17 30.32
C HIS A 562 9.55 -6.76 29.21
N CYS A 563 9.78 -5.63 28.54
CA CYS A 563 8.92 -5.16 27.45
C CYS A 563 8.84 -6.17 26.30
N VAL A 564 9.97 -6.67 25.79
CA VAL A 564 10.02 -7.63 24.67
C VAL A 564 9.29 -8.93 25.02
N SER A 565 9.35 -9.39 26.28
CA SER A 565 8.73 -10.64 26.70
C SER A 565 7.21 -10.71 26.47
N PHE A 566 6.50 -9.58 26.53
CA PHE A 566 5.06 -9.52 26.28
C PHE A 566 4.67 -9.78 24.82
N GLY A 567 5.63 -9.71 23.89
CA GLY A 567 5.45 -10.05 22.49
C GLY A 567 5.67 -11.53 22.16
N VAL A 568 6.08 -12.36 23.13
CA VAL A 568 6.27 -13.81 22.92
C VAL A 568 4.92 -14.49 22.69
N ASN A 569 4.80 -15.22 21.59
CA ASN A 569 3.61 -16.01 21.25
C ASN A 569 4.03 -17.44 20.89
N ALA A 570 3.76 -18.40 21.79
CA ALA A 570 3.94 -19.83 21.54
C ALA A 570 2.59 -20.58 21.54
N LEU A 571 1.49 -19.86 21.31
CA LEU A 571 0.14 -20.41 21.31
C LEU A 571 -0.10 -21.25 20.06
N TYR A 572 -0.68 -22.43 20.27
CA TYR A 572 -1.29 -23.19 19.19
C TYR A 572 -2.62 -22.56 18.84
N GLU A 573 -2.73 -22.19 17.57
CA GLU A 573 -3.93 -21.67 16.95
C GLU A 573 -4.11 -22.50 15.70
N ARG A 574 -5.22 -23.24 15.61
CA ARG A 574 -5.47 -24.13 14.49
C ARG A 574 -5.46 -23.30 13.22
N PRO A 575 -4.58 -23.62 12.25
CA PRO A 575 -4.56 -22.91 10.99
C PRO A 575 -5.91 -23.10 10.32
N ASN A 576 -6.63 -21.99 10.20
CA ASN A 576 -7.95 -22.00 9.60
C ASN A 576 -7.77 -21.83 8.08
N PRO A 577 -8.07 -22.84 7.26
CA PRO A 577 -7.94 -22.75 5.81
C PRO A 577 -8.86 -21.68 5.18
N TYR A 578 -9.77 -21.12 5.98
CA TYR A 578 -10.85 -20.22 5.57
C TYR A 578 -10.73 -18.81 6.20
N SER A 579 -9.60 -18.47 6.84
CA SER A 579 -9.39 -17.15 7.48
C SER A 579 -8.19 -16.41 6.88
N GLY A 580 -8.44 -15.30 6.17
CA GLY A 580 -7.38 -14.45 5.59
C GLY A 580 -6.49 -13.72 6.62
N ASN A 581 -6.93 -13.63 7.88
CA ASN A 581 -6.16 -13.07 9.00
C ASN A 581 -5.70 -14.15 10.01
N GLY A 582 -6.00 -15.43 9.74
CA GLY A 582 -5.61 -16.54 10.59
C GLY A 582 -4.17 -16.96 10.32
N ILE A 583 -3.55 -17.64 11.28
CA ILE A 583 -2.22 -18.21 11.06
C ILE A 583 -2.28 -19.32 9.99
N SER A 584 -1.39 -19.28 9.00
CA SER A 584 -1.24 -20.39 8.04
C SER A 584 -0.53 -21.57 8.70
N GLN A 585 -0.62 -22.78 8.11
CA GLN A 585 0.08 -23.95 8.64
C GLN A 585 1.60 -23.69 8.70
N HIS A 586 2.17 -23.14 7.62
CA HIS A 586 3.58 -22.74 7.59
C HIS A 586 3.92 -21.68 8.65
N GLY A 587 3.03 -20.70 8.86
CA GLY A 587 3.19 -19.68 9.91
C GLY A 587 3.17 -20.25 11.32
N LEU A 588 2.33 -21.27 11.57
CA LEU A 588 2.27 -21.99 12.84
C LEU A 588 3.52 -22.81 13.08
N ASP A 589 3.97 -23.56 12.08
CA ASP A 589 5.18 -24.38 12.17
C ASP A 589 6.41 -23.51 12.47
N ARG A 590 6.51 -22.36 11.79
CA ARG A 590 7.58 -21.37 12.06
C ARG A 590 7.48 -20.78 13.47
N ARG A 591 6.27 -20.40 13.92
CA ARG A 591 6.04 -19.90 15.30
C ARG A 591 6.50 -20.92 16.34
N MET A 592 6.15 -22.19 16.15
CA MET A 592 6.53 -23.27 17.07
C MET A 592 8.05 -23.51 17.08
N ALA A 593 8.70 -23.48 15.91
CA ALA A 593 10.15 -23.61 15.80
C ALA A 593 10.91 -22.44 16.45
N GLU A 594 10.43 -21.20 16.30
CA GLU A 594 11.01 -20.03 16.95
C GLU A 594 10.80 -20.05 18.47
N ALA A 595 9.62 -20.47 18.93
CA ALA A 595 9.34 -20.65 20.36
C ALA A 595 10.25 -21.71 20.99
N GLU A 596 10.53 -22.81 20.28
CA GLU A 596 11.47 -23.83 20.72
C GLU A 596 12.91 -23.28 20.81
N ARG A 597 13.35 -22.52 19.80
CA ARG A 597 14.66 -21.85 19.83
C ARG A 597 14.81 -20.92 21.04
N LEU A 598 13.76 -20.17 21.38
CA LEU A 598 13.74 -19.31 22.57
C LEU A 598 13.74 -20.13 23.86
N ALA A 599 13.00 -21.24 23.94
CA ALA A 599 13.00 -22.12 25.10
C ALA A 599 14.39 -22.70 25.36
N GLN A 600 15.08 -23.17 24.31
CA GLN A 600 16.46 -23.67 24.39
C GLN A 600 17.46 -22.57 24.81
N ALA A 601 17.35 -21.38 24.21
CA ALA A 601 18.25 -20.26 24.51
C ALA A 601 18.08 -19.71 25.94
N THR A 602 16.87 -19.81 26.50
CA THR A 602 16.57 -19.39 27.89
C THR A 602 16.76 -20.51 28.91
N GLY A 603 16.94 -21.76 28.47
CA GLY A 603 17.00 -22.92 29.35
C GLY A 603 15.66 -23.24 30.04
N LEU A 604 14.54 -22.92 29.41
CA LEU A 604 13.21 -23.10 29.99
C LEU A 604 12.90 -24.59 30.24
N ASP A 605 12.70 -24.95 31.51
CA ASP A 605 12.13 -26.22 31.93
C ASP A 605 10.71 -25.99 32.48
N LEU A 606 9.71 -26.63 31.85
CA LEU A 606 8.30 -26.46 32.22
C LEU A 606 7.91 -27.17 33.53
N VAL A 607 8.66 -28.20 33.95
CA VAL A 607 8.50 -28.85 35.25
C VAL A 607 9.03 -27.93 36.35
N GLU A 608 10.21 -27.33 36.15
CA GLU A 608 10.76 -26.33 37.09
C GLU A 608 9.91 -25.06 37.14
N ALA A 609 9.33 -24.65 36.01
CA ALA A 609 8.36 -23.55 35.93
C ALA A 609 7.03 -23.85 36.65
N GLY A 610 6.85 -25.08 37.17
CA GLY A 610 5.77 -25.46 38.08
C GLY A 610 4.60 -26.18 37.42
N TRP A 611 4.70 -26.59 36.16
CA TRP A 611 3.63 -27.35 35.51
C TRP A 611 3.63 -28.81 35.99
N ARG A 612 2.44 -29.33 36.32
CA ARG A 612 2.20 -30.74 36.67
C ARG A 612 0.84 -31.21 36.16
N PRO A 613 0.67 -32.49 35.78
CA PRO A 613 -0.63 -32.99 35.33
C PRO A 613 -1.57 -33.18 36.52
N THR A 614 -2.71 -32.49 36.50
CA THR A 614 -3.78 -32.60 37.51
C THR A 614 -5.08 -33.02 36.86
N VAL A 615 -6.06 -33.46 37.66
CA VAL A 615 -7.43 -33.73 37.20
C VAL A 615 -8.02 -32.51 36.49
N GLU A 616 -7.76 -31.32 37.01
CA GLU A 616 -8.36 -30.09 36.51
C GLU A 616 -7.74 -29.63 35.18
N ASN A 617 -6.41 -29.70 35.04
CA ASN A 617 -5.72 -29.11 33.90
C ASN A 617 -5.50 -30.06 32.71
N TYR A 618 -5.48 -31.39 32.93
CA TYR A 618 -5.15 -32.37 31.88
C TYR A 618 -5.90 -33.70 32.06
N LEU A 619 -5.73 -34.37 33.22
CA LEU A 619 -6.15 -35.76 33.42
C LEU A 619 -7.67 -35.95 33.41
N GLY A 620 -8.46 -34.95 33.81
CA GLY A 620 -9.92 -34.97 33.70
C GLY A 620 -10.45 -34.63 32.30
N ARG A 621 -9.60 -34.07 31.43
CA ARG A 621 -9.97 -33.51 30.12
C ARG A 621 -9.60 -34.42 28.95
N VAL A 622 -8.89 -35.51 29.21
CA VAL A 622 -8.49 -36.52 28.21
C VAL A 622 -9.26 -37.83 28.41
N THR A 623 -9.25 -38.70 27.40
CA THR A 623 -9.93 -40.00 27.45
C THR A 623 -9.23 -40.95 28.43
N LYS A 624 -9.94 -41.98 28.92
CA LYS A 624 -9.35 -43.01 29.81
C LYS A 624 -8.09 -43.64 29.20
N THR A 625 -8.11 -43.90 27.90
CA THR A 625 -6.98 -44.48 27.16
C THR A 625 -5.74 -43.57 27.23
N ARG A 626 -5.92 -42.25 27.09
CA ARG A 626 -4.85 -41.26 27.23
C ARG A 626 -4.33 -41.15 28.67
N ILE A 627 -5.20 -41.28 29.69
CA ILE A 627 -4.76 -41.31 31.10
C ILE A 627 -3.85 -42.52 31.35
N ILE A 628 -4.22 -43.70 30.85
CA ILE A 628 -3.44 -44.94 30.99
C ILE A 628 -2.10 -44.82 30.26
N GLU A 629 -2.08 -44.23 29.08
CA GLU A 629 -0.85 -43.96 28.31
C GLU A 629 0.09 -43.01 29.08
N ALA A 630 -0.42 -41.88 29.58
CA ALA A 630 0.37 -40.93 30.38
C ALA A 630 0.98 -41.59 31.63
N VAL A 631 0.19 -42.39 32.37
CA VAL A 631 0.67 -43.12 33.55
C VAL A 631 1.67 -44.21 33.18
N ARG A 632 1.49 -44.89 32.05
CA ARG A 632 2.45 -45.86 31.54
C ARG A 632 3.79 -45.20 31.23
N GLU A 633 3.78 -44.06 30.54
CA GLU A 633 4.98 -43.31 30.19
C GLU A 633 5.69 -42.74 31.43
N GLY A 634 4.95 -42.14 32.37
CA GLY A 634 5.53 -41.47 33.54
C GLY A 634 5.83 -42.36 34.73
N ALA A 635 5.05 -43.43 34.95
CA ALA A 635 5.11 -44.27 36.16
C ALA A 635 5.21 -45.79 35.87
N GLY A 636 5.22 -46.20 34.59
CA GLY A 636 5.44 -47.57 34.14
C GLY A 636 4.17 -48.43 34.03
N ASP A 637 4.28 -49.56 33.31
CA ASP A 637 3.16 -50.46 32.99
C ASP A 637 2.38 -50.95 34.20
N ARG A 638 3.08 -51.27 35.29
CA ARG A 638 2.46 -51.76 36.53
C ARG A 638 1.53 -50.72 37.16
N ALA A 639 1.86 -49.44 37.05
CA ALA A 639 1.03 -48.36 37.57
C ALA A 639 -0.21 -48.14 36.68
N ALA A 640 -0.04 -48.27 35.37
CA ALA A 640 -1.13 -48.18 34.39
C ALA A 640 -2.18 -49.31 34.57
N ASP A 641 -1.73 -50.55 34.79
CA ASP A 641 -2.61 -51.69 35.02
C ASP A 641 -3.45 -51.54 36.31
N LEU A 642 -2.88 -50.90 37.34
CA LEU A 642 -3.56 -50.67 38.63
C LEU A 642 -4.74 -49.70 38.51
N ILE A 643 -4.73 -48.79 37.53
CA ILE A 643 -5.79 -47.79 37.35
C ILE A 643 -6.77 -48.14 36.22
N ALA A 644 -6.44 -49.09 35.35
CA ALA A 644 -7.19 -49.41 34.13
C ALA A 644 -8.66 -49.78 34.36
N HIS A 645 -9.00 -50.34 35.52
CA HIS A 645 -10.35 -50.77 35.88
C HIS A 645 -11.19 -49.66 36.55
N LEU A 646 -10.61 -48.49 36.82
CA LEU A 646 -11.28 -47.39 37.52
C LEU A 646 -12.23 -46.61 36.59
N LYS A 647 -13.23 -45.94 37.19
CA LYS A 647 -14.07 -44.96 36.47
C LYS A 647 -13.27 -43.69 36.16
N LYS A 648 -13.62 -42.94 35.11
CA LYS A 648 -12.81 -41.81 34.56
C LYS A 648 -12.38 -40.81 35.65
N GLY A 649 -13.31 -40.37 36.50
CA GLY A 649 -13.00 -39.43 37.58
C GLY A 649 -12.07 -39.99 38.66
N ASP A 650 -12.20 -41.27 39.03
CA ASP A 650 -11.33 -41.91 40.01
C ASP A 650 -9.96 -42.27 39.41
N MET A 651 -9.94 -42.65 38.13
CA MET A 651 -8.74 -42.90 37.33
C MET A 651 -7.90 -41.63 37.22
N ALA A 652 -8.52 -40.48 36.92
CA ALA A 652 -7.82 -39.20 36.81
C ALA A 652 -7.18 -38.78 38.16
N LYS A 653 -7.87 -38.98 39.28
CA LYS A 653 -7.35 -38.67 40.63
C LYS A 653 -6.16 -39.55 41.02
N GLU A 654 -6.25 -40.85 40.71
CA GLU A 654 -5.16 -41.77 41.00
C GLU A 654 -3.96 -41.54 40.05
N ALA A 655 -4.23 -41.19 38.79
CA ALA A 655 -3.20 -40.79 37.83
C ALA A 655 -2.46 -39.51 38.27
N GLU A 656 -3.16 -38.52 38.83
CA GLU A 656 -2.54 -37.30 39.38
C GLU A 656 -1.56 -37.65 40.49
N ARG A 657 -1.94 -38.56 41.40
CA ARG A 657 -1.07 -39.04 42.48
C ARG A 657 0.16 -39.78 41.97
N LEU A 658 0.00 -40.58 40.91
CA LEU A 658 1.08 -41.38 40.34
C LEU A 658 2.06 -40.55 39.50
N LEU A 659 1.59 -39.47 38.87
CA LEU A 659 2.40 -38.61 38.00
C LEU A 659 2.97 -37.38 38.71
N ALA A 660 2.54 -37.08 39.94
CA ALA A 660 2.91 -35.85 40.65
C ALA A 660 4.41 -35.55 40.63
N ASP A 661 5.28 -36.54 40.90
CA ASP A 661 6.73 -36.34 41.02
C ASP A 661 7.56 -37.03 39.92
N THR A 662 6.93 -37.40 38.81
CA THR A 662 7.62 -38.11 37.72
C THR A 662 8.29 -37.17 36.71
N GLY A 663 7.96 -35.88 36.75
CA GLY A 663 8.40 -34.90 35.75
C GLY A 663 7.76 -35.11 34.37
N TRP A 664 6.69 -35.91 34.30
CA TRP A 664 6.01 -36.20 33.03
C TRP A 664 5.30 -34.94 32.49
N LEU A 665 5.48 -34.69 31.20
CA LEU A 665 4.85 -33.61 30.45
C LEU A 665 4.02 -34.16 29.27
N PRO A 666 2.87 -33.57 28.94
CA PRO A 666 2.11 -33.89 27.74
C PRO A 666 2.84 -33.36 26.50
N GLU A 667 2.59 -33.99 25.35
CA GLU A 667 3.31 -33.76 24.09
C GLU A 667 3.52 -32.26 23.72
N PRO A 668 2.53 -31.35 23.77
CA PRO A 668 2.75 -29.93 23.44
C PRO A 668 3.71 -29.18 24.38
N LEU A 669 3.93 -29.71 25.58
CA LEU A 669 4.82 -29.14 26.60
C LEU A 669 6.21 -29.78 26.60
N ARG A 670 6.44 -30.82 25.81
CA ARG A 670 7.75 -31.46 25.74
C ARG A 670 8.73 -30.57 24.96
N PRO A 671 10.01 -30.54 25.35
CA PRO A 671 11.06 -30.00 24.50
C PRO A 671 11.20 -30.89 23.25
N ALA A 672 11.48 -30.29 22.10
CA ALA A 672 11.73 -31.03 20.86
C ALA A 672 13.14 -31.63 20.92
N ILE A 673 13.32 -32.71 21.68
CA ILE A 673 14.60 -33.44 21.73
C ILE A 673 14.74 -34.21 20.41
N GLU A 674 15.76 -33.81 19.64
CA GLU A 674 16.29 -34.41 18.40
C GLU A 674 15.69 -35.77 18.00
N ALA A 675 14.77 -35.74 17.04
CA ALA A 675 14.34 -36.91 16.26
C ALA A 675 15.43 -37.37 15.26
N GLN A 676 16.68 -37.58 15.74
CA GLN A 676 17.79 -38.13 14.95
C GLN A 676 18.42 -39.40 15.53
N ALA A 677 17.86 -39.98 16.61
CA ALA A 677 18.43 -41.19 17.22
C ALA A 677 17.55 -42.46 17.12
N VAL A 678 16.56 -42.52 16.21
CA VAL A 678 15.76 -43.74 16.00
C VAL A 678 15.39 -43.97 14.53
N ASP A 679 16.34 -43.78 13.61
CA ASP A 679 16.27 -44.45 12.30
C ASP A 679 17.68 -44.57 11.72
N GLY A 680 18.37 -45.64 12.11
CA GLY A 680 19.76 -45.89 11.76
C GLY A 680 20.25 -47.25 12.25
N ALA A 681 19.39 -48.27 12.18
CA ALA A 681 19.79 -49.66 12.35
C ALA A 681 19.69 -50.37 10.99
N THR A 682 20.68 -50.11 10.14
CA THR A 682 21.06 -51.03 9.06
C THR A 682 22.58 -51.19 9.08
N ASP A 683 22.97 -52.46 9.07
CA ASP A 683 24.32 -53.00 9.18
C ASP A 683 25.41 -52.19 8.46
N GLN A 684 26.51 -51.95 9.18
CA GLN A 684 27.84 -51.94 8.56
C GLN A 684 28.77 -52.85 9.35
N ASP A 685 29.04 -54.02 8.76
CA ASP A 685 30.29 -54.73 9.02
C ASP A 685 31.49 -53.88 8.55
N GLU A 686 32.54 -54.01 9.34
CA GLU A 686 33.89 -53.45 9.32
C GLU A 686 34.49 -53.14 7.92
N ASP A 687 35.08 -51.94 7.74
CA ASP A 687 36.55 -51.78 7.87
C ASP A 687 37.06 -50.33 7.69
N SER A 688 37.86 -49.90 8.67
CA SER A 688 38.99 -48.95 8.61
C SER A 688 38.84 -47.56 7.98
N VAL A 689 39.05 -46.48 8.77
CA VAL A 689 40.19 -45.55 8.60
C VAL A 689 40.48 -44.88 9.97
N ALA A 690 41.76 -44.85 10.33
CA ALA A 690 42.31 -44.33 11.58
C ALA A 690 42.21 -42.80 11.74
N LEU A 691 42.00 -42.37 12.98
CA LEU A 691 42.10 -40.99 13.47
C LEU A 691 43.56 -40.48 13.44
N PRO A 692 43.83 -39.24 12.98
CA PRO A 692 45.12 -38.59 13.18
C PRO A 692 45.29 -38.01 14.60
N ASP A 693 46.45 -38.31 15.18
CA ASP A 693 46.94 -38.13 16.57
C ASP A 693 47.02 -36.69 17.17
N PHE A 694 46.32 -35.68 16.67
CA PHE A 694 46.63 -34.29 17.08
C PHE A 694 45.80 -33.66 18.21
N LEU A 695 44.68 -34.23 18.68
CA LEU A 695 43.81 -33.52 19.64
C LEU A 695 43.50 -34.27 20.96
N ALA A 696 44.35 -35.22 21.34
CA ALA A 696 44.29 -35.85 22.67
C ALA A 696 45.29 -35.21 23.65
N GLY A 697 44.90 -34.07 24.22
CA GLY A 697 45.22 -33.69 25.61
C GLY A 697 46.54 -32.97 25.93
N GLY A 698 46.41 -31.85 26.67
CA GLY A 698 47.28 -31.58 27.84
C GLY A 698 48.06 -30.27 27.88
N HIS A 699 47.66 -29.42 28.85
CA HIS A 699 48.43 -28.49 29.67
C HIS A 699 48.79 -27.04 29.26
N GLU A 700 48.60 -26.23 30.29
CA GLU A 700 48.99 -24.86 30.63
C GLU A 700 50.38 -24.36 30.20
N ASP A 701 50.41 -23.02 30.13
CA ASP A 701 51.45 -22.11 30.59
C ASP A 701 52.45 -21.44 29.62
N THR A 702 52.38 -20.10 29.71
CA THR A 702 53.46 -19.09 29.65
C THR A 702 54.02 -18.57 28.32
N ALA A 703 53.64 -17.30 28.08
CA ALA A 703 54.50 -16.11 28.05
C ALA A 703 55.38 -15.76 26.83
N GLU A 704 55.21 -14.48 26.46
CA GLU A 704 56.17 -13.48 25.95
C GLU A 704 56.48 -13.34 24.44
N ALA A 705 56.00 -12.19 23.93
CA ALA A 705 56.71 -11.15 23.16
C ALA A 705 57.15 -11.48 21.71
N ALA A 706 57.08 -10.61 20.69
CA ALA A 706 56.98 -9.14 20.60
C ALA A 706 56.57 -8.73 19.15
N ASP A 707 56.25 -7.43 19.00
CA ASP A 707 56.35 -6.55 17.80
C ASP A 707 55.37 -6.74 16.59
N ASP A 708 54.26 -5.99 16.66
CA ASP A 708 53.79 -4.86 15.79
C ASP A 708 54.37 -4.68 14.35
N PRO A 709 53.79 -3.81 13.48
CA PRO A 709 52.42 -3.69 12.93
C PRO A 709 52.40 -3.70 11.37
N GLU A 710 51.23 -3.83 10.73
CA GLU A 710 50.86 -3.22 9.41
C GLU A 710 49.45 -3.76 9.02
N ALA A 711 48.38 -2.97 9.06
CA ALA A 711 47.93 -1.98 8.07
C ALA A 711 47.56 -2.54 6.69
N LEU A 712 46.28 -2.31 6.34
CA LEU A 712 45.70 -1.96 5.03
C LEU A 712 45.07 -3.04 4.11
N VAL A 713 43.82 -2.70 3.72
CA VAL A 713 43.16 -2.83 2.39
C VAL A 713 42.46 -4.19 2.14
N ALA A 714 41.12 -4.29 2.09
CA ALA A 714 40.12 -3.71 1.17
C ALA A 714 40.21 -4.23 -0.28
N ALA A 715 39.34 -5.18 -0.62
CA ALA A 715 38.75 -5.52 -1.93
C ALA A 715 38.00 -6.85 -1.70
N GLU A 716 36.79 -7.10 -2.17
CA GLU A 716 36.07 -6.61 -3.35
C GLU A 716 34.56 -6.66 -3.08
#